data_AF-A0A7C4KDB9-F1
#
_entry.id   AF-A0A7C4KDB9-F1
#
_cell.length_a   1.000
_cell.length_b   1.000
_cell.length_c   1.000
_cell.angle_alpha   90.00
_cell.angle_beta   90.00
_cell.angle_gamma   90.00
#
_symmetry.space_group_name_H-M   'P 1'
#
loop_
_entity.id
_entity.type
_entity.pdbx_description
1 polymer ?
#
loop_
_entity_poly.entity_id
_entity_poly.type
_entity_poly.pdbx_seq_one_letter_code
_entity_poly.pdbx_strand_id
1 'polypeptide(L)'
;MKRVYGLVIILAALSLACNIQTLRDIAAPPSPTSTQPPPTDPPPTTTPTPLPTPTPQPTPTPLPEARIALGDQAAFNGDWDSALASYQAALALSDDAAVQAAAWLGQGKVYLARGDPTSALAPLRQFLDAQPDSPRRAEAYFLLGSAYEALSRYQDAAEAYQSYLVLRPGILDSYLNERRGDLLLAGGDVNAALEAYQLALQPPRLGSTLDLQIKIARAYALQGDHATALVVLGDVYNQSSSDLYKARAAYLMGQAYVNSGQTEQGYNAYLDAVMNFPKYYDAYLSLVELVTAGYPVDELQRGIVDYYARQYGVALQALDRYLAASPTEPATAWYYRGLVLLALQDYLGAIDMWDQVIQNFPDSEYWDDAHEEKAYTLWAYLGQYNDAKDVLLGFVQSAAGHPRAGEFLFNAAQIAERAGSLEEAANLWRRAGTEYPGAGFSHRAYFLAGIAGYRRGDYTAALDDFLRAQAAASSAFERSAAGLWIGKVYQASGNAEVAQSAWQQTSLLDPTGYYSERARDLMANRPPFTPPASYDLGRDWQAEKIEAEAWLRQTFNVPTGIDLSSPGELSDDSRFQRGRELWQLGLYSEASQEFESLRLSLQADPVNSYRLANFLLDLNMYRTAILCARQVLNAAGLDDAATLTAPVYFSHVRFGTYYADLVIPAAQEHGFHPFFVWSMIRQESLFEKSIRSSASARGLMQIIPSTGREIAARLGLTESYTDGDLDRPLVNITFGLEYLSTQLSYLDGNLYAALAAYNAGPGNALEWKKLAPDDLDLYLEVIRWQEPRLYIQRIYENFVIYRKIYERTP
;
A
#
# COMPACT_ATOMS: atom_id res chain seq x y z
N MET A 1 -21.16 -9.34 -10.49
CA MET A 1 -19.81 -9.02 -10.99
C MET A 1 -19.72 -7.50 -11.09
N LYS A 2 -19.15 -6.85 -10.07
CA LYS A 2 -18.95 -5.40 -10.04
C LYS A 2 -17.57 -5.13 -10.64
N ARG A 3 -17.50 -4.51 -11.82
CA ARG A 3 -16.24 -4.01 -12.39
C ARG A 3 -15.73 -2.92 -11.45
N VAL A 4 -14.69 -3.24 -10.70
CA VAL A 4 -13.91 -2.26 -9.92
C VAL A 4 -13.19 -1.40 -10.94
N TYR A 5 -13.37 -0.08 -10.83
CA TYR A 5 -12.66 0.93 -11.60
C TYR A 5 -11.14 0.65 -11.53
N GLY A 6 -10.61 0.08 -12.61
CA GLY A 6 -9.18 0.07 -12.88
C GLY A 6 -8.83 1.45 -13.40
N LEU A 7 -8.50 2.36 -12.49
CA LEU A 7 -7.87 3.61 -12.86
C LEU A 7 -6.52 3.24 -13.51
N VAL A 8 -6.43 3.36 -14.83
CA VAL A 8 -5.15 3.26 -15.54
C VAL A 8 -4.34 4.49 -15.11
N ILE A 9 -3.48 4.31 -14.12
CA ILE A 9 -2.45 5.29 -13.78
C ILE A 9 -1.45 5.27 -14.94
N ILE A 10 -1.63 6.19 -15.89
CA ILE A 10 -0.58 6.53 -16.84
C ILE A 10 0.48 7.30 -16.06
N LEU A 11 1.53 6.59 -15.66
CA LEU A 11 2.79 7.19 -15.24
C LEU A 11 3.43 7.86 -16.47
N ALA A 12 3.09 9.12 -16.72
CA ALA A 12 3.85 9.98 -17.61
C ALA A 12 5.16 10.38 -16.91
N ALA A 13 6.19 9.55 -17.08
CA ALA A 13 7.56 9.93 -16.75
C ALA A 13 8.07 10.94 -17.79
N LEU A 14 7.81 12.23 -17.57
CA LEU A 14 8.47 13.30 -18.32
C LEU A 14 9.89 13.47 -17.77
N SER A 15 10.85 12.84 -18.46
CA SER A 15 12.26 13.21 -18.36
C SER A 15 12.48 14.46 -19.22
N LEU A 16 12.73 15.60 -18.58
CA LEU A 16 13.26 16.79 -19.24
C LEU A 16 14.57 17.15 -18.55
N ALA A 17 15.67 16.65 -19.13
CA ALA A 17 17.01 17.10 -18.84
C ALA A 17 17.56 17.90 -20.04
N CYS A 18 18.08 19.10 -19.71
CA CYS A 18 19.04 19.94 -20.46
C CYS A 18 18.60 20.63 -21.75
N ASN A 19 18.44 21.96 -21.69
CA ASN A 19 19.40 22.91 -22.29
C ASN A 19 18.96 24.36 -22.09
N ILE A 20 19.63 25.12 -21.21
CA ILE A 20 19.86 26.56 -21.45
C ILE A 20 21.26 26.90 -20.90
N GLN A 21 22.17 27.20 -21.81
CA GLN A 21 23.41 27.88 -21.51
C GLN A 21 23.40 29.23 -22.22
N THR A 22 24.01 30.21 -21.55
CA THR A 22 24.39 31.57 -21.98
C THR A 22 23.36 32.67 -21.76
N LEU A 23 23.66 33.53 -20.78
CA LEU A 23 24.13 34.90 -21.03
C LEU A 23 25.01 35.33 -19.84
N ARG A 24 26.30 35.50 -20.11
CA ARG A 24 27.25 36.24 -19.27
C ARG A 24 27.08 37.71 -19.65
N ASP A 25 26.88 38.57 -18.67
CA ASP A 25 27.41 39.93 -18.75
C ASP A 25 27.93 40.39 -17.39
N ILE A 26 29.07 41.05 -17.49
CA ILE A 26 30.03 41.35 -16.44
C ILE A 26 29.71 42.73 -15.86
N ALA A 27 29.67 42.86 -14.54
CA ALA A 27 29.84 44.15 -13.87
C ALA A 27 30.72 44.00 -12.63
N ALA A 28 31.77 44.82 -12.58
CA ALA A 28 32.82 44.87 -11.56
C ALA A 28 32.35 45.51 -10.23
N PRO A 29 33.07 45.31 -9.11
CA PRO A 29 32.66 45.78 -7.79
C PRO A 29 33.13 47.22 -7.51
N PRO A 30 32.38 48.03 -6.73
CA PRO A 30 32.94 49.23 -6.13
C PRO A 30 33.63 48.93 -4.78
N SER A 31 34.75 49.61 -4.52
CA SER A 31 35.46 49.65 -3.23
C SER A 31 34.92 50.80 -2.33
N PRO A 32 35.36 50.95 -1.06
CA PRO A 32 34.48 51.26 0.07
C PRO A 32 34.39 52.76 0.40
N THR A 33 33.31 53.15 1.09
CA THR A 33 33.21 54.46 1.77
C THR A 33 32.96 54.26 3.28
N SER A 34 33.43 55.22 4.06
CA SER A 34 33.81 55.15 5.47
C SER A 34 32.69 54.99 6.51
N THR A 35 33.13 54.46 7.66
CA THR A 35 32.51 54.30 8.97
C THR A 35 31.79 55.52 9.58
N GLN A 36 30.69 55.24 10.30
CA GLN A 36 30.24 55.96 11.50
C GLN A 36 29.79 54.96 12.59
N PRO A 37 29.90 55.32 13.89
CA PRO A 37 29.77 54.38 15.02
C PRO A 37 28.31 54.15 15.46
N PRO A 38 28.02 53.03 16.15
CA PRO A 38 26.68 52.73 16.65
C PRO A 38 26.38 53.44 17.99
N PRO A 39 25.10 53.75 18.29
CA PRO A 39 24.69 54.15 19.63
C PRO A 39 24.49 52.94 20.55
N THR A 40 24.64 53.21 21.85
CA THR A 40 24.70 52.31 23.01
C THR A 40 23.40 51.58 23.35
N ASP A 41 23.50 50.29 23.67
CA ASP A 41 22.42 49.43 24.18
C ASP A 41 22.06 49.70 25.67
N PRO A 42 20.79 49.48 26.08
CA PRO A 42 20.34 49.50 27.48
C PRO A 42 20.71 48.20 28.25
N PRO A 43 20.70 48.22 29.60
CA PRO A 43 21.27 47.15 30.43
C PRO A 43 20.40 45.88 30.48
N PRO A 44 21.02 44.71 30.76
CA PRO A 44 20.38 43.40 30.65
C PRO A 44 19.41 43.09 31.80
N THR A 45 18.24 42.56 31.44
CA THR A 45 17.33 41.84 32.34
C THR A 45 17.91 40.46 32.64
N THR A 46 17.95 40.06 33.91
CA THR A 46 18.48 38.76 34.34
C THR A 46 17.59 37.60 33.87
N THR A 47 18.03 36.89 32.85
CA THR A 47 17.53 35.55 32.50
C THR A 47 18.10 34.52 33.50
N PRO A 48 17.30 33.58 34.04
CA PRO A 48 17.83 32.51 34.87
C PRO A 48 18.79 31.62 34.07
N THR A 49 20.00 31.44 34.60
CA THR A 49 21.03 30.55 34.06
C THR A 49 20.51 29.10 34.00
N PRO A 50 20.66 28.37 32.88
CA PRO A 50 20.44 26.93 32.87
C PRO A 50 21.39 26.28 33.89
N LEU A 51 20.89 25.39 34.75
CA LEU A 51 21.76 24.53 35.54
C LEU A 51 22.66 23.73 34.59
N PRO A 52 23.95 23.51 34.93
CA PRO A 52 24.82 22.64 34.16
C PRO A 52 24.17 21.26 34.05
N THR A 53 23.99 20.79 32.81
CA THR A 53 23.63 19.40 32.50
C THR A 53 24.63 18.50 33.22
N PRO A 54 24.20 17.55 34.08
CA PRO A 54 25.13 16.60 34.67
C PRO A 54 25.86 15.87 33.55
N THR A 55 27.18 15.83 33.62
CA THR A 55 28.02 14.98 32.77
C THR A 55 27.43 13.57 32.81
N PRO A 56 27.09 12.92 31.68
CA PRO A 56 26.54 11.58 31.71
C PRO A 56 27.50 10.68 32.49
N GLN A 57 27.01 10.12 33.60
CA GLN A 57 27.74 9.04 34.26
C GLN A 57 27.93 7.93 33.23
N PRO A 58 29.10 7.27 33.16
CA PRO A 58 29.29 6.14 32.29
C PRO A 58 28.19 5.12 32.59
N THR A 59 27.30 4.90 31.62
CA THR A 59 26.25 3.90 31.73
C THR A 59 26.94 2.55 31.96
N PRO A 60 26.51 1.75 32.95
CA PRO A 60 27.09 0.44 33.19
C PRO A 60 27.14 -0.35 31.89
N THR A 61 28.30 -0.94 31.59
CA THR A 61 28.46 -1.85 30.45
C THR A 61 27.40 -2.95 30.55
N PRO A 62 26.51 -3.12 29.56
CA PRO A 62 25.46 -4.14 29.63
C PRO A 62 26.03 -5.54 29.80
N LEU A 63 25.37 -6.37 30.62
CA LEU A 63 25.68 -7.80 30.78
C LEU A 63 25.56 -8.54 29.44
N PRO A 64 26.29 -9.64 29.22
CA PRO A 64 26.25 -10.39 27.96
C PRO A 64 24.84 -10.80 27.50
N GLU A 65 23.95 -11.19 28.40
CA GLU A 65 22.56 -11.56 28.08
C GLU A 65 21.77 -10.33 27.59
N ALA A 66 21.97 -9.18 28.23
CA ALA A 66 21.37 -7.92 27.82
C ALA A 66 21.87 -7.48 26.42
N ARG A 67 23.09 -7.88 26.02
CA ARG A 67 23.63 -7.61 24.68
C ARG A 67 22.97 -8.44 23.59
N ILE A 68 22.55 -9.67 23.88
CA ILE A 68 21.74 -10.46 22.93
C ILE A 68 20.44 -9.72 22.64
N ALA A 69 19.72 -9.28 23.68
CA ALA A 69 18.48 -8.53 23.51
C ALA A 69 18.67 -7.19 22.76
N LEU A 70 19.75 -6.46 23.04
CA LEU A 70 20.12 -5.25 22.30
C LEU A 70 20.43 -5.56 20.83
N GLY A 71 21.16 -6.65 20.57
CA GLY A 71 21.46 -7.12 19.22
C GLY A 71 20.21 -7.51 18.43
N ASP A 72 19.30 -8.25 19.07
CA ASP A 72 18.03 -8.67 18.48
C ASP A 72 17.12 -7.47 18.18
N GLN A 73 17.06 -6.47 19.07
CA GLN A 73 16.30 -5.24 18.85
C GLN A 73 16.90 -4.41 17.69
N ALA A 74 18.23 -4.25 17.66
CA ALA A 74 18.91 -3.56 16.57
C ALA A 74 18.67 -4.28 15.22
N ALA A 75 18.77 -5.61 15.20
CA ALA A 75 18.47 -6.42 14.02
C ALA A 75 16.99 -6.26 13.60
N PHE A 76 16.06 -6.24 14.55
CA PHE A 76 14.64 -6.04 14.26
C PHE A 76 14.38 -4.67 13.61
N ASN A 77 15.05 -3.62 14.10
CA ASN A 77 15.03 -2.26 13.58
C ASN A 77 15.77 -2.08 12.24
N GLY A 78 16.54 -3.10 11.82
CA GLY A 78 17.39 -3.01 10.63
C GLY A 78 18.66 -2.18 10.84
N ASP A 79 19.10 -2.00 12.09
CA ASP A 79 20.41 -1.44 12.43
C ASP A 79 21.46 -2.56 12.50
N TRP A 80 21.92 -2.98 11.32
CA TRP A 80 22.78 -4.14 11.15
C TRP A 80 24.13 -4.01 11.87
N ASP A 81 24.71 -2.80 11.88
CA ASP A 81 26.03 -2.59 12.46
C ASP A 81 25.96 -2.61 13.99
N SER A 82 24.96 -1.98 14.60
CA SER A 82 24.72 -2.07 16.05
C SER A 82 24.38 -3.51 16.48
N ALA A 83 23.65 -4.26 15.66
CA ALA A 83 23.34 -5.66 15.92
C ALA A 83 24.60 -6.53 15.95
N LEU A 84 25.43 -6.46 14.89
CA LEU A 84 26.68 -7.22 14.82
C LEU A 84 27.65 -6.86 15.93
N ALA A 85 27.79 -5.57 16.26
CA ALA A 85 28.63 -5.13 17.36
C ALA A 85 28.16 -5.70 18.71
N SER A 86 26.85 -5.76 18.94
CA SER A 86 26.26 -6.33 20.15
C SER A 86 26.54 -7.84 20.27
N TYR A 87 26.35 -8.60 19.18
CA TYR A 87 26.65 -10.04 19.17
C TYR A 87 28.15 -10.34 19.31
N GLN A 88 29.02 -9.57 18.66
CA GLN A 88 30.47 -9.69 18.80
C GLN A 88 30.92 -9.43 20.25
N ALA A 89 30.36 -8.40 20.89
CA ALA A 89 30.63 -8.11 22.29
C ALA A 89 30.12 -9.21 23.22
N ALA A 90 28.94 -9.79 22.95
CA ALA A 90 28.43 -10.92 23.73
C ALA A 90 29.36 -12.14 23.67
N LEU A 91 29.87 -12.47 22.49
CA LEU A 91 30.84 -13.55 22.28
C LEU A 91 32.18 -13.30 22.97
N ALA A 92 32.64 -12.04 22.99
CA ALA A 92 33.92 -11.68 23.62
C ALA A 92 33.88 -11.67 25.15
N LEU A 93 32.69 -11.52 25.74
CA LEU A 93 32.50 -11.29 27.18
C LEU A 93 31.84 -12.45 27.92
N SER A 94 31.41 -13.51 27.22
CA SER A 94 30.73 -14.65 27.84
C SER A 94 31.20 -15.99 27.28
N ASP A 95 31.47 -16.92 28.19
CA ASP A 95 31.68 -18.34 27.91
C ASP A 95 30.38 -19.15 28.06
N ASP A 96 29.24 -18.49 28.33
CA ASP A 96 27.94 -19.17 28.43
C ASP A 96 27.51 -19.70 27.06
N ALA A 97 27.29 -21.01 27.00
CA ALA A 97 26.98 -21.72 25.77
C ALA A 97 25.69 -21.21 25.09
N ALA A 98 24.67 -20.80 25.86
CA ALA A 98 23.42 -20.29 25.31
C ALA A 98 23.58 -18.88 24.74
N VAL A 99 24.35 -18.01 25.41
CA VAL A 99 24.71 -16.67 24.91
C VAL A 99 25.51 -16.78 23.60
N GLN A 100 26.53 -17.63 23.56
CA GLN A 100 27.34 -17.82 22.35
C GLN A 100 26.50 -18.37 21.18
N ALA A 101 25.65 -19.37 21.47
CA ALA A 101 24.72 -19.94 20.49
C ALA A 101 23.76 -18.88 19.92
N ALA A 102 23.19 -18.03 20.77
CA ALA A 102 22.31 -16.95 20.35
C ALA A 102 23.05 -15.92 19.48
N ALA A 103 24.26 -15.54 19.87
CA ALA A 103 25.07 -14.58 19.12
C ALA A 103 25.47 -15.09 17.73
N TRP A 104 25.86 -16.36 17.58
CA TRP A 104 26.18 -16.93 16.27
C TRP A 104 24.96 -17.00 15.33
N LEU A 105 23.81 -17.42 15.84
CA LEU A 105 22.57 -17.38 15.05
C LEU A 105 22.18 -15.96 14.67
N GLY A 106 22.28 -15.01 15.61
CA GLY A 106 22.03 -13.59 15.37
C GLY A 106 22.92 -13.01 14.28
N GLN A 107 24.23 -13.29 14.34
CA GLN A 107 25.18 -12.91 13.29
C GLN A 107 24.80 -13.49 11.93
N GLY A 108 24.50 -14.80 11.86
CA GLY A 108 24.07 -15.46 10.62
C GLY A 108 22.85 -14.80 9.99
N LYS A 109 21.83 -14.47 10.81
CA LYS A 109 20.63 -13.75 10.35
C LYS A 109 20.94 -12.35 9.83
N VAL A 110 21.75 -11.57 10.56
CA VAL A 110 22.08 -10.20 10.15
C VAL A 110 22.90 -10.20 8.87
N TYR A 111 23.87 -11.10 8.72
CA TYR A 111 24.66 -11.23 7.49
C TYR A 111 23.78 -11.55 6.27
N LEU A 112 22.83 -12.49 6.40
CA LEU A 112 21.86 -12.77 5.34
C LEU A 112 20.96 -11.57 5.04
N ALA A 113 20.44 -10.91 6.07
CA ALA A 113 19.56 -9.74 5.92
C ALA A 113 20.23 -8.55 5.23
N ARG A 114 21.55 -8.35 5.43
CA ARG A 114 22.34 -7.30 4.77
C ARG A 114 22.90 -7.71 3.40
N GLY A 115 22.56 -8.90 2.88
CA GLY A 115 23.02 -9.39 1.58
C GLY A 115 24.46 -9.90 1.56
N ASP A 116 25.01 -10.34 2.69
CA ASP A 116 26.36 -10.94 2.81
C ASP A 116 26.26 -12.43 3.19
N PRO A 117 25.86 -13.30 2.24
CA PRO A 117 25.72 -14.73 2.52
C PRO A 117 27.05 -15.43 2.79
N THR A 118 28.18 -14.87 2.36
CA THR A 118 29.51 -15.45 2.62
C THR A 118 29.87 -15.35 4.10
N SER A 119 29.71 -14.18 4.71
CA SER A 119 30.00 -13.98 6.13
C SER A 119 29.05 -14.75 7.05
N ALA A 120 27.86 -15.10 6.57
CA ALA A 120 26.90 -15.91 7.33
C ALA A 120 27.38 -17.35 7.57
N LEU A 121 28.20 -17.93 6.69
CA LEU A 121 28.56 -19.35 6.75
C LEU A 121 29.33 -19.74 8.01
N ALA A 122 30.32 -18.93 8.41
CA ALA A 122 31.19 -19.23 9.54
C ALA A 122 30.46 -19.30 10.89
N PRO A 123 29.69 -18.28 11.32
CA PRO A 123 28.96 -18.33 12.58
C PRO A 123 27.90 -19.45 12.59
N LEU A 124 27.22 -19.71 11.46
CA LEU A 124 26.22 -20.78 11.39
C LEU A 124 26.84 -22.18 11.54
N ARG A 125 28.00 -22.43 10.94
CA ARG A 125 28.75 -23.68 11.14
C ARG A 125 29.26 -23.80 12.57
N GLN A 126 29.80 -22.72 13.12
CA GLN A 126 30.24 -22.68 14.51
C GLN A 126 29.10 -23.03 15.49
N PHE A 127 27.89 -22.52 15.24
CA PHE A 127 26.71 -22.90 16.00
C PHE A 127 26.43 -24.41 15.90
N LEU A 128 26.41 -24.97 14.69
CA LEU A 128 26.13 -26.40 14.48
C LEU A 128 27.16 -27.32 15.13
N ASP A 129 28.43 -26.93 15.11
CA ASP A 129 29.54 -27.68 15.71
C ASP A 129 29.50 -27.64 17.24
N ALA A 130 29.21 -26.45 17.81
CA ALA A 130 29.20 -26.24 19.25
C ALA A 130 27.90 -26.71 19.93
N GLN A 131 26.78 -26.81 19.21
CA GLN A 131 25.45 -27.05 19.76
C GLN A 131 24.74 -28.26 19.11
N PRO A 132 25.31 -29.49 19.21
CA PRO A 132 24.78 -30.67 18.53
C PRO A 132 23.38 -31.10 18.99
N ASP A 133 22.98 -30.73 20.20
CA ASP A 133 21.68 -31.09 20.79
C ASP A 133 20.69 -29.92 20.84
N SER A 134 21.05 -28.75 20.28
CA SER A 134 20.19 -27.57 20.35
C SER A 134 18.89 -27.73 19.54
N PRO A 135 17.73 -27.34 20.08
CA PRO A 135 16.48 -27.33 19.32
C PRO A 135 16.48 -26.31 18.17
N ARG A 136 17.47 -25.41 18.10
CA ARG A 136 17.64 -24.41 17.03
C ARG A 136 18.54 -24.87 15.88
N ARG A 137 18.94 -26.14 15.83
CA ARG A 137 19.70 -26.70 14.70
C ARG A 137 18.96 -26.62 13.37
N ALA A 138 17.65 -26.84 13.36
CA ALA A 138 16.85 -26.69 12.17
C ALA A 138 16.95 -25.26 11.61
N GLU A 139 16.77 -24.26 12.47
CA GLU A 139 16.94 -22.84 12.11
C GLU A 139 18.32 -22.56 11.50
N ALA A 140 19.41 -23.09 12.08
CA ALA A 140 20.75 -22.93 11.52
C ALA A 140 20.90 -23.55 10.12
N TYR A 141 20.34 -24.75 9.89
CA TYR A 141 20.35 -25.39 8.58
C TYR A 141 19.53 -24.63 7.55
N PHE A 142 18.38 -24.07 7.93
CA PHE A 142 17.61 -23.21 7.04
C PHE A 142 18.39 -21.96 6.62
N LEU A 143 19.06 -21.31 7.58
CA LEU A 143 19.90 -20.14 7.31
C LEU A 143 21.10 -20.50 6.42
N LEU A 144 21.74 -21.67 6.63
CA LEU A 144 22.78 -22.17 5.73
C LEU A 144 22.25 -22.46 4.32
N GLY A 145 21.07 -23.08 4.21
CA GLY A 145 20.42 -23.31 2.91
C GLY A 145 20.18 -22.00 2.18
N SER A 146 19.71 -20.98 2.89
CA SER A 146 19.49 -19.63 2.34
C SER A 146 20.81 -18.96 1.91
N ALA A 147 21.87 -19.14 2.69
CA ALA A 147 23.22 -18.66 2.33
C ALA A 147 23.74 -19.34 1.06
N TYR A 148 23.61 -20.66 0.96
CA TYR A 148 24.05 -21.43 -0.21
C TYR A 148 23.20 -21.11 -1.45
N GLU A 149 21.89 -20.93 -1.30
CA GLU A 149 20.99 -20.48 -2.36
C GLU A 149 21.45 -19.13 -2.93
N ALA A 150 21.71 -18.14 -2.06
CA ALA A 150 22.22 -16.83 -2.48
C ALA A 150 23.61 -16.90 -3.16
N LEU A 151 24.41 -17.91 -2.82
CA LEU A 151 25.71 -18.19 -3.45
C LEU A 151 25.59 -19.09 -4.70
N SER A 152 24.37 -19.40 -5.16
CA SER A 152 24.10 -20.33 -6.28
C SER A 152 24.70 -21.73 -6.10
N ARG A 153 24.89 -22.16 -4.86
CA ARG A 153 25.36 -23.51 -4.49
C ARG A 153 24.16 -24.43 -4.35
N TYR A 154 23.52 -24.75 -5.46
CA TYR A 154 22.19 -25.36 -5.49
C TYR A 154 22.08 -26.70 -4.75
N GLN A 155 23.05 -27.59 -4.92
CA GLN A 155 23.08 -28.89 -4.23
C GLN A 155 23.25 -28.72 -2.70
N ASP A 156 24.23 -27.92 -2.27
CA ASP A 156 24.46 -27.63 -0.84
C ASP A 156 23.22 -26.99 -0.19
N ALA A 157 22.53 -26.10 -0.92
CA ALA A 157 21.29 -25.48 -0.46
C ALA A 157 20.17 -26.51 -0.29
N ALA A 158 19.97 -27.38 -1.29
CA ALA A 158 18.95 -28.43 -1.24
C ALA A 158 19.20 -29.44 -0.11
N GLU A 159 20.46 -29.79 0.17
CA GLU A 159 20.86 -30.65 1.29
C GLU A 159 20.68 -29.99 2.66
N ALA A 160 20.98 -28.70 2.78
CA ALA A 160 20.75 -27.94 4.01
C ALA A 160 19.25 -27.85 4.34
N TYR A 161 18.39 -27.60 3.34
CA TYR A 161 16.94 -27.65 3.53
C TYR A 161 16.43 -29.07 3.82
N GLN A 162 17.03 -30.11 3.24
CA GLN A 162 16.72 -31.49 3.63
C GLN A 162 17.07 -31.75 5.10
N SER A 163 18.20 -31.23 5.58
CA SER A 163 18.61 -31.34 6.99
C SER A 163 17.63 -30.64 7.93
N TYR A 164 17.08 -29.49 7.52
CA TYR A 164 15.96 -28.86 8.23
C TYR A 164 14.77 -29.82 8.30
N LEU A 165 14.34 -30.41 7.18
CA LEU A 165 13.14 -31.25 7.09
C LEU A 165 13.25 -32.50 7.98
N VAL A 166 14.45 -33.06 8.13
CA VAL A 166 14.71 -34.18 9.04
C VAL A 166 14.52 -33.78 10.51
N LEU A 167 14.90 -32.55 10.87
CA LEU A 167 14.83 -32.05 12.25
C LEU A 167 13.45 -31.46 12.62
N ARG A 168 12.71 -30.96 11.63
CA ARG A 168 11.40 -30.31 11.78
C ARG A 168 10.39 -30.79 10.72
N PRO A 169 10.04 -32.09 10.73
CA PRO A 169 9.05 -32.63 9.79
C PRO A 169 7.63 -32.16 10.11
N GLY A 170 6.78 -32.09 9.09
CA GLY A 170 5.35 -31.80 9.18
C GLY A 170 4.96 -30.32 9.26
N ILE A 171 5.92 -29.38 9.30
CA ILE A 171 5.61 -27.94 9.47
C ILE A 171 5.72 -27.21 8.12
N LEU A 172 6.91 -27.17 7.53
CA LEU A 172 7.19 -26.40 6.30
C LEU A 172 7.47 -27.30 5.09
N ASP A 173 7.04 -28.57 5.14
CA ASP A 173 7.39 -29.60 4.17
C ASP A 173 6.98 -29.23 2.75
N SER A 174 5.79 -28.66 2.54
CA SER A 174 5.38 -28.21 1.20
C SER A 174 6.31 -27.12 0.68
N TYR A 175 6.55 -26.07 1.47
CA TYR A 175 7.34 -24.90 1.06
C TYR A 175 8.81 -25.25 0.81
N LEU A 176 9.43 -26.05 1.68
CA LEU A 176 10.84 -26.37 1.55
C LEU A 176 11.10 -27.44 0.50
N ASN A 177 10.21 -28.42 0.31
CA ASN A 177 10.36 -29.35 -0.80
C ASN A 177 10.14 -28.65 -2.15
N GLU A 178 9.24 -27.66 -2.23
CA GLU A 178 9.11 -26.83 -3.44
C GLU A 178 10.41 -26.06 -3.71
N ARG A 179 10.96 -25.37 -2.69
CA ARG A 179 12.23 -24.64 -2.82
C ARG A 179 13.39 -25.57 -3.19
N ARG A 180 13.46 -26.77 -2.59
CA ARG A 180 14.44 -27.81 -2.96
C ARG A 180 14.27 -28.22 -4.42
N GLY A 181 13.04 -28.42 -4.90
CA GLY A 181 12.76 -28.74 -6.30
C GLY A 181 13.24 -27.63 -7.24
N ASP A 182 12.99 -26.37 -6.91
CA ASP A 182 13.46 -25.22 -7.68
C ASP A 182 15.00 -25.19 -7.77
N LEU A 183 15.69 -25.41 -6.65
CA LEU A 183 17.15 -25.46 -6.58
C LEU A 183 17.75 -26.63 -7.36
N LEU A 184 17.19 -27.84 -7.21
CA LEU A 184 17.66 -29.03 -7.92
C LEU A 184 17.46 -28.89 -9.43
N LEU A 185 16.35 -28.30 -9.86
CA LEU A 185 16.08 -28.02 -11.27
C LEU A 185 17.08 -27.00 -11.83
N ALA A 186 17.38 -25.93 -11.08
CA ALA A 186 18.40 -24.96 -11.45
C ALA A 186 19.81 -25.57 -11.51
N GLY A 187 20.09 -26.56 -10.65
CA GLY A 187 21.30 -27.39 -10.70
C GLY A 187 21.34 -28.42 -11.83
N GLY A 188 20.27 -28.56 -12.62
CA GLY A 188 20.16 -29.49 -13.74
C GLY A 188 19.71 -30.91 -13.38
N ASP A 189 19.39 -31.19 -12.12
CA ASP A 189 18.89 -32.49 -11.69
C ASP A 189 17.35 -32.54 -11.74
N VAL A 190 16.83 -32.77 -12.94
CA VAL A 190 15.37 -32.78 -13.20
C VAL A 190 14.68 -33.92 -12.43
N ASN A 191 15.34 -35.05 -12.24
CA ASN A 191 14.77 -36.21 -11.54
C ASN A 191 14.57 -35.91 -10.06
N ALA A 192 15.62 -35.42 -9.38
CA ALA A 192 15.52 -35.06 -7.98
C ALA A 192 14.57 -33.86 -7.77
N ALA A 193 14.52 -32.93 -8.72
CA ALA A 193 13.57 -31.82 -8.68
C ALA A 193 12.11 -32.31 -8.72
N LEU A 194 11.80 -33.24 -9.62
CA LEU A 194 10.46 -33.82 -9.74
C LEU A 194 10.05 -34.55 -8.45
N GLU A 195 10.94 -35.34 -7.86
CA GLU A 195 10.70 -36.01 -6.58
C GLU A 195 10.41 -35.00 -5.47
N ALA A 196 11.21 -33.93 -5.38
CA ALA A 196 10.99 -32.86 -4.41
C ALA A 196 9.65 -32.15 -4.63
N TYR A 197 9.26 -31.80 -5.86
CA TYR A 197 7.95 -31.20 -6.11
C TYR A 197 6.78 -32.14 -5.77
N GLN A 198 6.92 -33.44 -6.00
CA GLN A 198 5.90 -34.43 -5.61
C GLN A 198 5.75 -34.50 -4.08
N LEU A 199 6.87 -34.47 -3.35
CA LEU A 199 6.87 -34.37 -1.88
C LEU A 199 6.27 -33.05 -1.39
N ALA A 200 6.38 -31.98 -2.16
CA ALA A 200 5.79 -30.68 -1.83
C ALA A 200 4.26 -30.63 -1.99
N LEU A 201 3.68 -31.52 -2.81
CA LEU A 201 2.26 -31.47 -3.19
C LEU A 201 1.33 -32.04 -2.11
N GLN A 202 1.84 -32.95 -1.27
CA GLN A 202 1.04 -33.66 -0.26
C GLN A 202 0.79 -32.86 1.03
N PRO A 203 1.79 -32.15 1.61
CA PRO A 203 1.62 -31.48 2.90
C PRO A 203 0.71 -30.25 2.81
N PRO A 204 0.01 -29.90 3.91
CA PRO A 204 -0.79 -28.68 3.96
C PRO A 204 0.05 -27.42 3.73
N ARG A 205 -0.49 -26.49 2.94
CA ARG A 205 0.08 -25.17 2.68
C ARG A 205 -1.01 -24.10 2.59
N LEU A 206 -0.61 -22.84 2.62
CA LEU A 206 -1.48 -21.74 2.26
C LEU A 206 -1.56 -21.60 0.73
N GLY A 207 -2.74 -21.26 0.23
CA GLY A 207 -2.98 -21.01 -1.18
C GLY A 207 -3.14 -22.29 -2.01
N SER A 208 -3.18 -22.10 -3.33
CA SER A 208 -3.39 -23.18 -4.29
C SER A 208 -2.09 -23.91 -4.64
N THR A 209 -2.19 -25.19 -5.04
CA THR A 209 -1.08 -25.99 -5.55
C THR A 209 -0.92 -25.90 -7.08
N LEU A 210 -1.72 -25.08 -7.77
CA LEU A 210 -1.66 -24.95 -9.24
C LEU A 210 -0.27 -24.54 -9.76
N ASP A 211 0.41 -23.58 -9.10
CA ASP A 211 1.78 -23.20 -9.47
C ASP A 211 2.76 -24.39 -9.33
N LEU A 212 2.63 -25.16 -8.25
CA LEU A 212 3.43 -26.36 -8.01
C LEU A 212 3.13 -27.43 -9.06
N GLN A 213 1.87 -27.63 -9.45
CA GLN A 213 1.48 -28.53 -10.53
C GLN A 213 2.06 -28.10 -11.88
N ILE A 214 2.10 -26.79 -12.16
CA ILE A 214 2.77 -26.24 -13.35
C ILE A 214 4.28 -26.54 -13.30
N LYS A 215 4.94 -26.40 -12.14
CA LYS A 215 6.36 -26.79 -11.96
C LYS A 215 6.58 -28.28 -12.24
N ILE A 216 5.70 -29.14 -11.73
CA ILE A 216 5.72 -30.59 -11.97
C ILE A 216 5.56 -30.89 -13.48
N ALA A 217 4.57 -30.28 -14.15
CA ALA A 217 4.36 -30.48 -15.57
C ALA A 217 5.57 -30.05 -16.41
N ARG A 218 6.19 -28.92 -16.07
CA ARG A 218 7.42 -28.45 -16.71
C ARG A 218 8.59 -29.41 -16.50
N ALA A 219 8.73 -29.97 -15.29
CA ALA A 219 9.75 -30.97 -15.01
C ALA A 219 9.56 -32.25 -15.85
N TYR A 220 8.33 -32.76 -15.96
CA TYR A 220 8.01 -33.88 -16.86
C TYR A 220 8.34 -33.57 -18.33
N ALA A 221 7.96 -32.38 -18.80
CA ALA A 221 8.27 -31.95 -20.17
C ALA A 221 9.79 -31.88 -20.44
N LEU A 222 10.58 -31.43 -19.46
CA LEU A 222 12.05 -31.42 -19.55
C LEU A 222 12.67 -32.82 -19.57
N GLN A 223 12.03 -33.82 -18.96
CA GLN A 223 12.42 -35.23 -19.06
C GLN A 223 12.00 -35.87 -20.40
N GLY A 224 11.20 -35.18 -21.21
CA GLY A 224 10.60 -35.72 -22.43
C GLY A 224 9.29 -36.49 -22.21
N ASP A 225 8.78 -36.57 -20.98
CA ASP A 225 7.46 -37.13 -20.69
C ASP A 225 6.35 -36.09 -20.92
N HIS A 226 6.14 -35.77 -22.20
CA HIS A 226 5.11 -34.82 -22.61
C HIS A 226 3.69 -35.32 -22.30
N ALA A 227 3.48 -36.64 -22.25
CA ALA A 227 2.16 -37.22 -21.97
C ALA A 227 1.71 -36.89 -20.55
N THR A 228 2.57 -37.11 -19.55
CA THR A 228 2.26 -36.78 -18.15
C THR A 228 2.17 -35.28 -17.95
N ALA A 229 3.05 -34.49 -18.59
CA ALA A 229 2.98 -33.04 -18.54
C ALA A 229 1.61 -32.50 -19.02
N LEU A 230 1.09 -33.04 -20.14
CA LEU A 230 -0.21 -32.66 -20.68
C LEU A 230 -1.38 -33.01 -19.76
N VAL A 231 -1.34 -34.15 -19.07
CA VAL A 231 -2.38 -34.53 -18.09
C VAL A 231 -2.42 -33.51 -16.95
N VAL A 232 -1.25 -33.20 -16.36
CA VAL A 232 -1.16 -32.25 -15.24
C VAL A 232 -1.60 -30.85 -15.66
N LEU A 233 -1.23 -30.38 -16.86
CA LEU A 233 -1.66 -29.08 -17.37
C LEU A 233 -3.17 -29.03 -17.68
N GLY A 234 -3.73 -30.13 -18.21
CA GLY A 234 -5.17 -30.26 -18.42
C GLY A 234 -5.95 -30.19 -17.10
N ASP A 235 -5.43 -30.81 -16.04
CA ASP A 235 -6.00 -30.70 -14.70
C ASP A 235 -5.96 -29.26 -14.17
N VAL A 236 -4.83 -28.56 -14.32
CA VAL A 236 -4.71 -27.14 -13.95
C VAL A 236 -5.73 -26.29 -14.71
N TYR A 237 -5.86 -26.51 -16.02
CA TYR A 237 -6.80 -25.77 -16.87
C TYR A 237 -8.26 -25.98 -16.43
N ASN A 238 -8.65 -27.24 -16.18
CA ASN A 238 -10.03 -27.61 -15.86
C ASN A 238 -10.44 -27.25 -14.43
N GLN A 239 -9.51 -27.29 -13.47
CA GLN A 239 -9.79 -26.99 -12.06
C GLN A 239 -9.78 -25.49 -11.77
N SER A 240 -9.07 -24.70 -12.57
CA SER A 240 -8.95 -23.26 -12.35
C SER A 240 -10.19 -22.49 -12.81
N SER A 241 -10.62 -21.52 -12.01
CA SER A 241 -11.56 -20.45 -12.45
C SER A 241 -10.83 -19.18 -12.89
N SER A 242 -9.51 -19.14 -12.75
CA SER A 242 -8.67 -18.00 -13.11
C SER A 242 -8.19 -18.12 -14.55
N ASP A 243 -8.55 -17.13 -15.36
CA ASP A 243 -8.16 -17.01 -16.76
C ASP A 243 -6.62 -16.93 -16.93
N LEU A 244 -5.90 -16.38 -15.94
CA LEU A 244 -4.42 -16.37 -15.93
C LEU A 244 -3.86 -17.80 -15.97
N TYR A 245 -4.34 -18.68 -15.08
CA TYR A 245 -3.87 -20.06 -15.03
C TYR A 245 -4.32 -20.86 -16.25
N LYS A 246 -5.50 -20.56 -16.82
CA LYS A 246 -5.96 -21.20 -18.05
C LYS A 246 -5.12 -20.79 -19.25
N ALA A 247 -4.82 -19.51 -19.41
CA ALA A 247 -3.93 -19.00 -20.45
C ALA A 247 -2.54 -19.64 -20.35
N ARG A 248 -1.97 -19.68 -19.14
CA ARG A 248 -0.69 -20.32 -18.85
C ARG A 248 -0.70 -21.81 -19.19
N ALA A 249 -1.72 -22.54 -18.75
CA ALA A 249 -1.85 -23.96 -19.00
C ALA A 249 -2.01 -24.26 -20.50
N ALA A 250 -2.87 -23.53 -21.20
CA ALA A 250 -3.08 -23.66 -22.64
C ALA A 250 -1.79 -23.41 -23.45
N TYR A 251 -1.03 -22.35 -23.11
CA TYR A 251 0.27 -22.09 -23.72
C TYR A 251 1.26 -23.24 -23.49
N LEU A 252 1.41 -23.71 -22.24
CA LEU A 252 2.32 -24.81 -21.91
C LEU A 252 1.88 -26.14 -22.55
N MET A 253 0.57 -26.38 -22.69
CA MET A 253 0.04 -27.53 -23.44
C MET A 253 0.41 -27.43 -24.90
N GLY A 254 0.28 -26.24 -25.50
CA GLY A 254 0.73 -25.97 -26.86
C GLY A 254 2.19 -26.36 -27.07
N GLN A 255 3.08 -25.92 -26.16
CA GLN A 255 4.50 -26.28 -26.20
C GLN A 255 4.73 -27.79 -26.09
N ALA A 256 4.05 -28.47 -25.15
CA ALA A 256 4.20 -29.91 -24.95
C ALA A 256 3.69 -30.73 -26.14
N TYR A 257 2.58 -30.32 -26.77
CA TYR A 257 2.06 -30.96 -27.98
C TYR A 257 3.02 -30.79 -29.17
N VAL A 258 3.51 -29.57 -29.43
CA VAL A 258 4.46 -29.33 -30.54
C VAL A 258 5.75 -30.12 -30.34
N ASN A 259 6.32 -30.10 -29.13
CA ASN A 259 7.56 -30.82 -28.82
C ASN A 259 7.41 -32.35 -28.91
N SER A 260 6.21 -32.89 -28.73
CA SER A 260 5.91 -34.31 -28.93
C SER A 260 5.48 -34.67 -30.36
N GLY A 261 5.55 -33.73 -31.31
CA GLY A 261 5.18 -33.92 -32.72
C GLY A 261 3.68 -33.80 -33.03
N GLN A 262 2.84 -33.53 -32.03
CA GLN A 262 1.40 -33.34 -32.14
C GLN A 262 1.06 -31.89 -32.49
N THR A 263 1.57 -31.43 -33.63
CA THR A 263 1.61 -30.00 -33.99
C THR A 263 0.21 -29.37 -34.08
N GLU A 264 -0.77 -30.06 -34.65
CA GLU A 264 -2.13 -29.55 -34.80
C GLU A 264 -2.82 -29.33 -33.44
N GLN A 265 -2.69 -30.28 -32.52
CA GLN A 265 -3.18 -30.15 -31.15
C GLN A 265 -2.49 -28.99 -30.42
N GLY A 266 -1.19 -28.80 -30.68
CA GLY A 266 -0.43 -27.69 -30.10
C GLY A 266 -0.94 -26.33 -30.56
N TYR A 267 -1.20 -26.17 -31.84
CA TYR A 267 -1.79 -24.94 -32.38
C TYR A 267 -3.21 -24.70 -31.89
N ASN A 268 -4.04 -25.73 -31.73
CA ASN A 268 -5.36 -25.58 -31.12
C ASN A 268 -5.28 -25.10 -29.66
N ALA A 269 -4.30 -25.58 -28.89
CA ALA A 269 -4.09 -25.13 -27.51
C ALA A 269 -3.59 -23.67 -27.45
N TYR A 270 -2.69 -23.27 -28.34
CA TYR A 270 -2.31 -21.86 -28.46
C TYR A 270 -3.49 -20.98 -28.87
N LEU A 271 -4.33 -21.45 -29.80
CA LEU A 271 -5.50 -20.71 -30.26
C LEU A 271 -6.51 -20.53 -29.13
N ASP A 272 -6.71 -21.54 -28.28
CA ASP A 272 -7.53 -21.41 -27.06
C ASP A 272 -7.05 -20.27 -26.15
N ALA A 273 -5.73 -20.17 -25.93
CA ALA A 273 -5.15 -19.07 -25.15
C ALA A 273 -5.45 -17.69 -25.76
N VAL A 274 -5.28 -17.56 -27.09
CA VAL A 274 -5.51 -16.32 -27.84
C VAL A 274 -6.97 -15.90 -27.83
N MET A 275 -7.89 -16.83 -28.10
CA MET A 275 -9.30 -16.52 -28.30
C MET A 275 -10.04 -16.28 -26.98
N ASN A 276 -9.70 -17.02 -25.93
CA ASN A 276 -10.46 -17.01 -24.68
C ASN A 276 -9.82 -16.15 -23.59
N PHE A 277 -8.50 -15.91 -23.66
CA PHE A 277 -7.76 -15.20 -22.62
C PHE A 277 -6.87 -14.07 -23.15
N PRO A 278 -7.38 -13.18 -24.04
CA PRO A 278 -6.53 -12.28 -24.83
C PRO A 278 -5.78 -11.20 -24.01
N LYS A 279 -6.14 -11.03 -22.74
CA LYS A 279 -5.54 -10.02 -21.84
C LYS A 279 -4.22 -10.47 -21.22
N TYR A 280 -3.90 -11.76 -21.28
CA TYR A 280 -2.78 -12.34 -20.55
C TYR A 280 -1.56 -12.53 -21.45
N TYR A 281 -0.37 -12.37 -20.88
CA TYR A 281 0.88 -12.45 -21.63
C TYR A 281 1.10 -13.82 -22.29
N ASP A 282 0.61 -14.91 -21.69
CA ASP A 282 0.67 -16.25 -22.27
C ASP A 282 -0.16 -16.39 -23.57
N ALA A 283 -1.22 -15.58 -23.73
CA ALA A 283 -1.96 -15.48 -24.99
C ALA A 283 -1.12 -14.80 -26.08
N TYR A 284 -0.33 -13.78 -25.72
CA TYR A 284 0.63 -13.17 -26.65
C TYR A 284 1.74 -14.14 -27.06
N LEU A 285 2.30 -14.89 -26.11
CA LEU A 285 3.29 -15.93 -26.46
C LEU A 285 2.69 -16.97 -27.41
N SER A 286 1.45 -17.40 -27.15
CA SER A 286 0.70 -18.31 -28.02
C SER A 286 0.46 -17.71 -29.41
N LEU A 287 0.11 -16.42 -29.50
CA LEU A 287 -0.06 -15.71 -30.77
C LEU A 287 1.24 -15.67 -31.58
N VAL A 288 2.39 -15.42 -30.93
CA VAL A 288 3.70 -15.41 -31.59
C VAL A 288 4.00 -16.77 -32.22
N GLU A 289 3.75 -17.87 -31.50
CA GLU A 289 3.93 -19.23 -32.02
C GLU A 289 3.05 -19.49 -33.26
N LEU A 290 1.77 -19.13 -33.19
CA LEU A 290 0.81 -19.32 -34.29
C LEU A 290 1.20 -18.50 -35.53
N VAL A 291 1.54 -17.22 -35.35
CA VAL A 291 1.93 -16.34 -36.46
C VAL A 291 3.24 -16.80 -37.10
N THR A 292 4.21 -17.22 -36.28
CA THR A 292 5.50 -17.75 -36.77
C THR A 292 5.29 -19.02 -37.60
N ALA A 293 4.33 -19.86 -37.21
CA ALA A 293 3.95 -21.06 -37.95
C ALA A 293 3.10 -20.78 -39.21
N GLY A 294 2.66 -19.54 -39.43
CA GLY A 294 1.68 -19.22 -40.47
C GLY A 294 0.31 -19.82 -40.24
N TYR A 295 -0.03 -20.19 -38.99
CA TYR A 295 -1.33 -20.70 -38.62
C TYR A 295 -2.35 -19.55 -38.58
N PRO A 296 -3.55 -19.71 -39.18
CA PRO A 296 -4.53 -18.63 -39.25
C PRO A 296 -5.07 -18.27 -37.86
N VAL A 297 -5.14 -16.96 -37.59
CA VAL A 297 -5.73 -16.39 -36.36
C VAL A 297 -6.61 -15.22 -36.77
N ASP A 298 -7.78 -15.09 -36.14
CA ASP A 298 -8.69 -13.98 -36.35
C ASP A 298 -8.01 -12.62 -36.10
N GLU A 299 -8.10 -11.70 -37.05
CA GLU A 299 -7.36 -10.42 -37.02
C GLU A 299 -7.84 -9.47 -35.91
N LEU A 300 -9.12 -9.55 -35.50
CA LEU A 300 -9.60 -8.78 -34.35
C LEU A 300 -8.91 -9.27 -33.07
N GLN A 301 -8.85 -10.58 -32.86
CA GLN A 301 -8.18 -11.14 -31.68
C GLN A 301 -6.68 -10.89 -31.66
N ARG A 302 -6.00 -10.94 -32.83
CA ARG A 302 -4.60 -10.51 -32.94
C ARG A 302 -4.43 -9.07 -32.43
N GLY A 303 -5.28 -8.16 -32.90
CA GLY A 303 -5.28 -6.77 -32.50
C GLY A 303 -5.44 -6.56 -30.98
N ILE A 304 -6.38 -7.29 -30.37
CA ILE A 304 -6.66 -7.19 -28.93
C ILE A 304 -5.51 -7.75 -28.09
N VAL A 305 -4.99 -8.95 -28.44
CA VAL A 305 -3.85 -9.56 -27.75
C VAL A 305 -2.61 -8.67 -27.82
N ASP A 306 -2.29 -8.18 -29.01
CA ASP A 306 -1.14 -7.30 -29.23
C ASP A 306 -1.30 -5.97 -28.46
N TYR A 307 -2.52 -5.41 -28.37
CA TYR A 307 -2.78 -4.22 -27.54
C TYR A 307 -2.44 -4.47 -26.07
N TYR A 308 -2.94 -5.57 -25.47
CA TYR A 308 -2.64 -5.89 -24.07
C TYR A 308 -1.16 -6.23 -23.84
N ALA A 309 -0.48 -6.80 -24.85
CA ALA A 309 0.97 -7.03 -24.84
C ALA A 309 1.81 -5.77 -25.15
N ARG A 310 1.16 -4.61 -25.35
CA ARG A 310 1.77 -3.32 -25.71
C ARG A 310 2.54 -3.33 -27.03
N GLN A 311 2.17 -4.23 -27.94
CA GLN A 311 2.71 -4.33 -29.29
C GLN A 311 1.87 -3.49 -30.27
N TYR A 312 1.78 -2.19 -30.01
CA TYR A 312 0.83 -1.28 -30.67
C TYR A 312 0.94 -1.24 -32.20
N GLY A 313 2.15 -1.38 -32.75
CA GLY A 313 2.36 -1.35 -34.20
C GLY A 313 1.71 -2.54 -34.93
N VAL A 314 1.88 -3.76 -34.42
CA VAL A 314 1.26 -4.97 -35.00
C VAL A 314 -0.22 -5.07 -34.65
N ALA A 315 -0.62 -4.57 -33.48
CA ALA A 315 -2.04 -4.43 -33.11
C ALA A 315 -2.79 -3.57 -34.13
N LEU A 316 -2.25 -2.40 -34.47
CA LEU A 316 -2.85 -1.48 -35.44
C LEU A 316 -3.01 -2.14 -36.82
N GLN A 317 -1.97 -2.82 -37.30
CA GLN A 317 -2.02 -3.51 -38.59
C GLN A 317 -3.06 -4.63 -38.63
N ALA A 318 -3.22 -5.38 -37.54
CA ALA A 318 -4.23 -6.43 -37.45
C ALA A 318 -5.65 -5.86 -37.47
N LEU A 319 -5.90 -4.81 -36.67
CA LEU A 319 -7.19 -4.11 -36.65
C LEU A 319 -7.53 -3.47 -38.01
N ASP A 320 -6.55 -2.88 -38.70
CA ASP A 320 -6.73 -2.33 -40.05
C ASP A 320 -7.11 -3.42 -41.06
N ARG A 321 -6.45 -4.60 -41.01
CA ARG A 321 -6.82 -5.76 -41.86
C ARG A 321 -8.23 -6.25 -41.56
N TYR A 322 -8.60 -6.33 -40.29
CA TYR A 322 -9.94 -6.76 -39.87
C TYR A 322 -11.03 -5.80 -40.39
N LEU A 323 -10.84 -4.50 -40.22
CA LEU A 323 -11.77 -3.47 -40.68
C LEU A 323 -11.93 -3.44 -42.21
N ALA A 324 -10.87 -3.79 -42.95
CA ALA A 324 -10.90 -3.89 -44.41
C ALA A 324 -11.63 -5.15 -44.94
N ALA A 325 -11.84 -6.18 -44.11
CA ALA A 325 -12.27 -7.52 -44.51
C ALA A 325 -13.76 -7.82 -44.23
N SER A 326 -14.64 -6.81 -44.28
CA SER A 326 -16.07 -6.94 -43.93
C SER A 326 -16.29 -7.48 -42.50
N PRO A 327 -15.94 -6.70 -41.47
CA PRO A 327 -15.92 -7.14 -40.08
C PRO A 327 -17.31 -7.49 -39.53
N THR A 328 -17.38 -8.52 -38.68
CA THR A 328 -18.59 -8.89 -37.92
C THR A 328 -18.79 -8.03 -36.68
N GLU A 329 -17.69 -7.53 -36.10
CA GLU A 329 -17.65 -6.69 -34.90
C GLU A 329 -16.86 -5.39 -35.13
N PRO A 330 -17.29 -4.52 -36.09
CA PRO A 330 -16.57 -3.30 -36.42
C PRO A 330 -16.41 -2.35 -35.22
N ALA A 331 -17.40 -2.27 -34.32
CA ALA A 331 -17.34 -1.38 -33.17
C ALA A 331 -16.19 -1.73 -32.21
N THR A 332 -15.99 -3.01 -31.91
CA THR A 332 -14.88 -3.52 -31.08
C THR A 332 -13.54 -3.13 -31.71
N ALA A 333 -13.39 -3.34 -33.02
CA ALA A 333 -12.17 -3.02 -33.74
C ALA A 333 -11.86 -1.50 -33.72
N TRP A 334 -12.86 -0.65 -33.98
CA TRP A 334 -12.70 0.81 -33.89
C TRP A 334 -12.32 1.26 -32.47
N TYR A 335 -12.98 0.71 -31.46
CA TYR A 335 -12.68 1.03 -30.06
C TYR A 335 -11.22 0.72 -29.68
N TYR A 336 -10.75 -0.51 -29.93
CA TYR A 336 -9.37 -0.90 -29.64
C TYR A 336 -8.36 -0.16 -30.53
N ARG A 337 -8.71 0.17 -31.77
CA ARG A 337 -7.88 1.02 -32.64
C ARG A 337 -7.70 2.41 -32.03
N GLY A 338 -8.75 2.99 -31.47
CA GLY A 338 -8.68 4.24 -30.71
C GLY A 338 -7.73 4.15 -29.52
N LEU A 339 -7.82 3.08 -28.72
CA LEU A 339 -6.91 2.84 -27.59
C LEU A 339 -5.45 2.69 -28.03
N VAL A 340 -5.19 2.01 -29.14
CA VAL A 340 -3.85 1.86 -29.71
C VAL A 340 -3.30 3.22 -30.15
N LEU A 341 -4.10 4.05 -30.84
CA LEU A 341 -3.70 5.39 -31.27
C LEU A 341 -3.44 6.32 -30.07
N LEU A 342 -4.28 6.24 -29.04
CA LEU A 342 -4.05 6.96 -27.78
C LEU A 342 -2.71 6.59 -27.16
N ALA A 343 -2.38 5.29 -27.09
CA ALA A 343 -1.10 4.82 -26.57
C ALA A 343 0.11 5.28 -27.42
N LEU A 344 -0.11 5.48 -28.72
CA LEU A 344 0.85 6.06 -29.66
C LEU A 344 0.86 7.60 -29.65
N GLN A 345 0.08 8.23 -28.77
CA GLN A 345 -0.09 9.69 -28.63
C GLN A 345 -0.70 10.39 -29.86
N ASP A 346 -1.40 9.64 -30.73
CA ASP A 346 -2.22 10.20 -31.80
C ASP A 346 -3.64 10.47 -31.27
N TYR A 347 -3.77 11.58 -30.53
CA TYR A 347 -5.01 11.94 -29.84
C TYR A 347 -6.17 12.24 -30.79
N LEU A 348 -5.91 12.91 -31.91
CA LEU A 348 -6.94 13.22 -32.89
C LEU A 348 -7.38 11.97 -33.64
N GLY A 349 -6.43 11.12 -34.05
CA GLY A 349 -6.75 9.83 -34.65
C GLY A 349 -7.54 8.94 -33.72
N ALA A 350 -7.21 8.91 -32.42
CA ALA A 350 -7.97 8.16 -31.42
C ALA A 350 -9.43 8.66 -31.29
N ILE A 351 -9.63 9.98 -31.22
CA ILE A 351 -10.96 10.60 -31.19
C ILE A 351 -11.77 10.22 -32.43
N ASP A 352 -11.17 10.28 -33.62
CA ASP A 352 -11.84 9.91 -34.87
C ASP A 352 -12.34 8.46 -34.84
N MET A 353 -11.61 7.55 -34.17
CA MET A 353 -12.02 6.14 -34.04
C MET A 353 -13.19 5.97 -33.09
N TRP A 354 -13.17 6.63 -31.94
CA TRP A 354 -14.31 6.59 -31.02
C TRP A 354 -15.52 7.29 -31.62
N ASP A 355 -15.35 8.31 -32.46
CA ASP A 355 -16.45 8.88 -33.24
C ASP A 355 -17.10 7.88 -34.19
N GLN A 356 -16.34 6.94 -34.78
CA GLN A 356 -16.93 5.85 -35.56
C GLN A 356 -17.85 4.97 -34.69
N VAL A 357 -17.45 4.67 -33.45
CA VAL A 357 -18.27 3.91 -32.49
C VAL A 357 -19.52 4.70 -32.11
N ILE A 358 -19.35 5.96 -31.69
CA ILE A 358 -20.41 6.83 -31.20
C ILE A 358 -21.51 7.06 -32.24
N GLN A 359 -21.12 7.34 -33.49
CA GLN A 359 -22.05 7.75 -34.54
C GLN A 359 -22.73 6.57 -35.23
N ASN A 360 -22.04 5.45 -35.40
CA ASN A 360 -22.52 4.35 -36.24
C ASN A 360 -22.98 3.12 -35.44
N PHE A 361 -22.61 3.01 -34.16
CA PHE A 361 -22.88 1.81 -33.34
C PHE A 361 -23.45 2.14 -31.95
N PRO A 362 -24.61 2.82 -31.87
CA PRO A 362 -25.22 3.22 -30.59
C PRO A 362 -25.62 2.06 -29.67
N ASP A 363 -25.82 0.86 -30.22
CA ASP A 363 -26.15 -0.35 -29.46
C ASP A 363 -24.90 -1.16 -29.04
N SER A 364 -23.69 -0.68 -29.34
CA SER A 364 -22.45 -1.36 -28.96
C SER A 364 -22.20 -1.30 -27.45
N GLU A 365 -21.64 -2.36 -26.88
CA GLU A 365 -21.18 -2.36 -25.49
C GLU A 365 -20.05 -1.37 -25.20
N TYR A 366 -19.40 -0.83 -26.24
CA TYR A 366 -18.32 0.17 -26.14
C TYR A 366 -18.81 1.60 -26.39
N TRP A 367 -20.12 1.82 -26.57
CA TRP A 367 -20.64 3.14 -26.95
C TRP A 367 -20.43 4.19 -25.85
N ASP A 368 -20.67 3.83 -24.59
CA ASP A 368 -20.42 4.70 -23.44
C ASP A 368 -18.92 4.85 -23.14
N ASP A 369 -18.15 3.76 -23.21
CA ASP A 369 -16.69 3.81 -23.09
C ASP A 369 -16.06 4.74 -24.15
N ALA A 370 -16.54 4.72 -25.40
CA ALA A 370 -16.08 5.61 -26.45
C ALA A 370 -16.36 7.10 -26.14
N HIS A 371 -17.50 7.43 -25.53
CA HIS A 371 -17.79 8.81 -25.08
C HIS A 371 -16.84 9.24 -23.97
N GLU A 372 -16.59 8.36 -23.01
CA GLU A 372 -15.69 8.63 -21.89
C GLU A 372 -14.25 8.85 -22.39
N GLU A 373 -13.73 7.94 -23.22
CA GLU A 373 -12.36 8.02 -23.76
C GLU A 373 -12.17 9.27 -24.63
N LYS A 374 -13.18 9.62 -25.46
CA LYS A 374 -13.17 10.87 -26.23
C LYS A 374 -13.15 12.10 -25.32
N ALA A 375 -14.08 12.18 -24.36
CA ALA A 375 -14.15 13.30 -23.44
C ALA A 375 -12.86 13.43 -22.62
N TYR A 376 -12.35 12.31 -22.09
CA TYR A 376 -11.09 12.25 -21.36
C TYR A 376 -9.93 12.78 -22.20
N THR A 377 -9.82 12.32 -23.44
CA THR A 377 -8.74 12.74 -24.33
C THR A 377 -8.77 14.23 -24.62
N LEU A 378 -9.95 14.79 -24.85
CA LEU A 378 -10.17 16.22 -25.08
C LEU A 378 -9.69 17.07 -23.89
N TRP A 379 -10.12 16.76 -22.65
CA TRP A 379 -9.75 17.62 -21.51
C TRP A 379 -8.35 17.33 -20.96
N ALA A 380 -7.91 16.06 -20.97
CA ALA A 380 -6.67 15.65 -20.30
C ALA A 380 -5.43 15.87 -21.17
N TYR A 381 -5.52 15.63 -22.48
CA TYR A 381 -4.38 15.75 -23.40
C TYR A 381 -4.43 17.00 -24.28
N LEU A 382 -5.63 17.45 -24.68
CA LEU A 382 -5.80 18.60 -25.58
C LEU A 382 -6.19 19.90 -24.87
N GLY A 383 -6.54 19.86 -23.59
CA GLY A 383 -6.98 21.03 -22.82
C GLY A 383 -8.32 21.62 -23.31
N GLN A 384 -9.09 20.87 -24.11
CA GLN A 384 -10.35 21.28 -24.70
C GLN A 384 -11.51 20.97 -23.75
N TYR A 385 -11.59 21.73 -22.65
CA TYR A 385 -12.57 21.48 -21.59
C TYR A 385 -14.03 21.63 -22.04
N ASN A 386 -14.34 22.61 -22.90
CA ASN A 386 -15.71 22.80 -23.37
C ASN A 386 -16.16 21.65 -24.27
N ASP A 387 -15.33 21.26 -25.24
CA ASP A 387 -15.63 20.14 -26.14
C ASP A 387 -15.80 18.82 -25.37
N ALA A 388 -14.92 18.57 -24.39
CA ALA A 388 -15.00 17.39 -23.52
C ALA A 388 -16.31 17.34 -22.71
N LYS A 389 -16.68 18.47 -22.11
CA LYS A 389 -17.93 18.62 -21.35
C LYS A 389 -19.14 18.41 -22.27
N ASP A 390 -19.12 18.98 -23.48
CA ASP A 390 -20.22 18.91 -24.43
C ASP A 390 -20.43 17.47 -24.96
N VAL A 391 -19.37 16.67 -25.11
CA VAL A 391 -19.48 15.22 -25.40
C VAL A 391 -20.30 14.51 -24.32
N LEU A 392 -19.99 14.74 -23.04
CA LEU A 392 -20.69 14.11 -21.93
C LEU A 392 -22.14 14.63 -21.77
N LEU A 393 -22.36 15.94 -21.94
CA LEU A 393 -23.71 16.52 -21.90
C LEU A 393 -24.57 16.03 -23.07
N GLY A 394 -23.99 15.85 -24.26
CA GLY A 394 -24.64 15.27 -25.43
C GLY A 394 -25.11 13.84 -25.15
N PHE A 395 -24.25 13.01 -24.55
CA PHE A 395 -24.63 11.67 -24.10
C PHE A 395 -25.81 11.69 -23.13
N VAL A 396 -25.76 12.57 -22.11
CA VAL A 396 -26.83 12.68 -21.11
C VAL A 396 -28.14 13.11 -21.77
N GLN A 397 -28.07 14.00 -22.76
CA GLN A 397 -29.24 14.45 -23.50
C GLN A 397 -29.84 13.34 -24.38
N SER A 398 -29.02 12.55 -25.07
CA SER A 398 -29.50 11.49 -25.97
C SER A 398 -29.90 10.21 -25.24
N ALA A 399 -29.30 9.94 -24.07
CA ALA A 399 -29.43 8.68 -23.35
C ALA A 399 -29.63 8.90 -21.83
N ALA A 400 -30.55 9.80 -21.44
CA ALA A 400 -30.77 10.18 -20.04
C ALA A 400 -31.07 9.01 -19.08
N GLY A 401 -31.65 7.91 -19.59
CA GLY A 401 -31.94 6.70 -18.82
C GLY A 401 -30.79 5.68 -18.77
N HIS A 402 -29.67 5.94 -19.44
CA HIS A 402 -28.52 5.05 -19.43
C HIS A 402 -27.91 4.97 -18.02
N PRO A 403 -27.43 3.79 -17.56
CA PRO A 403 -26.86 3.64 -16.23
C PRO A 403 -25.72 4.61 -15.89
N ARG A 404 -24.96 5.07 -16.89
CA ARG A 404 -23.85 6.05 -16.74
C ARG A 404 -24.25 7.51 -16.95
N ALA A 405 -25.50 7.83 -17.31
CA ALA A 405 -25.87 9.22 -17.63
C ALA A 405 -25.66 10.18 -16.45
N GLY A 406 -26.06 9.78 -15.24
CA GLY A 406 -25.80 10.59 -14.05
C GLY A 406 -24.32 10.80 -13.75
N GLU A 407 -23.49 9.76 -13.96
CA GLU A 407 -22.03 9.83 -13.80
C GLU A 407 -21.43 10.83 -14.81
N PHE A 408 -21.84 10.78 -16.07
CA PHE A 408 -21.36 11.70 -17.10
C PHE A 408 -21.79 13.15 -16.86
N LEU A 409 -23.00 13.39 -16.33
CA LEU A 409 -23.42 14.72 -15.90
C LEU A 409 -22.57 15.24 -14.74
N PHE A 410 -22.23 14.38 -13.78
CA PHE A 410 -21.33 14.70 -12.68
C PHE A 410 -19.90 15.00 -13.18
N ASN A 411 -19.38 14.21 -14.12
CA ASN A 411 -18.06 14.41 -14.72
C ASN A 411 -18.00 15.69 -15.57
N ALA A 412 -19.07 16.02 -16.30
CA ALA A 412 -19.18 17.30 -17.02
C ALA A 412 -19.04 18.51 -16.08
N ALA A 413 -19.62 18.44 -14.88
CA ALA A 413 -19.45 19.47 -13.85
C ALA A 413 -18.00 19.57 -13.34
N GLN A 414 -17.30 18.43 -13.19
CA GLN A 414 -15.87 18.44 -12.84
C GLN A 414 -15.00 19.06 -13.93
N ILE A 415 -15.32 18.81 -15.20
CA ILE A 415 -14.62 19.42 -16.34
C ILE A 415 -14.87 20.94 -16.36
N ALA A 416 -16.10 21.39 -16.09
CA ALA A 416 -16.41 22.82 -15.96
C ALA A 416 -15.65 23.50 -14.80
N GLU A 417 -15.49 22.83 -13.65
CA GLU A 417 -14.67 23.33 -12.53
C GLU A 417 -13.20 23.47 -12.95
N ARG A 418 -12.65 22.47 -13.66
CA ARG A 418 -11.27 22.49 -14.17
C ARG A 418 -11.05 23.62 -15.17
N ALA A 419 -12.07 23.98 -15.95
CA ALA A 419 -12.04 25.13 -16.85
C ALA A 419 -12.11 26.49 -16.12
N GLY A 420 -12.30 26.50 -14.80
CA GLY A 420 -12.50 27.72 -14.00
C GLY A 420 -13.94 28.24 -13.97
N SER A 421 -14.87 27.57 -14.65
CA SER A 421 -16.29 27.94 -14.73
C SER A 421 -17.08 27.47 -13.50
N LEU A 422 -16.77 28.02 -12.32
CA LEU A 422 -17.34 27.57 -11.04
C LEU A 422 -18.88 27.67 -10.97
N GLU A 423 -19.49 28.65 -11.64
CA GLU A 423 -20.95 28.77 -11.69
C GLU A 423 -21.60 27.62 -12.46
N GLU A 424 -21.02 27.33 -13.63
CA GLU A 424 -21.49 26.26 -14.49
C GLU A 424 -21.31 24.91 -13.81
N ALA A 425 -20.16 24.69 -13.18
CA ALA A 425 -19.89 23.50 -12.38
C ALA A 425 -20.95 23.31 -11.28
N ALA A 426 -21.25 24.36 -10.50
CA ALA A 426 -22.27 24.30 -9.46
C ALA A 426 -23.65 23.97 -10.04
N ASN A 427 -24.04 24.60 -11.15
CA ASN A 427 -25.31 24.31 -11.82
C ASN A 427 -25.40 22.86 -12.32
N LEU A 428 -24.34 22.34 -12.94
CA LEU A 428 -24.29 20.96 -13.44
C LEU A 428 -24.31 19.94 -12.30
N TRP A 429 -23.61 20.19 -11.18
CA TRP A 429 -23.70 19.32 -10.01
C TRP A 429 -25.09 19.34 -9.36
N ARG A 430 -25.75 20.50 -9.26
CA ARG A 430 -27.15 20.55 -8.80
C ARG A 430 -28.07 19.73 -9.70
N ARG A 431 -27.89 19.83 -11.02
CA ARG A 431 -28.61 18.99 -11.99
C ARG A 431 -28.32 17.52 -11.76
N ALA A 432 -27.06 17.11 -11.58
CA ALA A 432 -26.70 15.73 -11.29
C ALA A 432 -27.41 15.19 -10.04
N GLY A 433 -27.43 15.96 -8.94
CA GLY A 433 -28.14 15.57 -7.71
C GLY A 433 -29.67 15.58 -7.84
N THR A 434 -30.24 16.41 -8.71
CA THR A 434 -31.69 16.57 -8.90
C THR A 434 -32.27 15.57 -9.89
N GLU A 435 -31.59 15.37 -11.02
CA GLU A 435 -32.01 14.48 -12.12
C GLU A 435 -31.70 13.01 -11.78
N TYR A 436 -30.66 12.75 -10.98
CA TYR A 436 -30.22 11.40 -10.59
C TYR A 436 -30.13 11.23 -9.06
N PRO A 437 -31.21 11.46 -8.30
CA PRO A 437 -31.18 11.46 -6.84
C PRO A 437 -30.88 10.08 -6.22
N GLY A 438 -31.12 8.99 -6.96
CA GLY A 438 -30.78 7.63 -6.56
C GLY A 438 -29.32 7.24 -6.80
N ALA A 439 -28.53 8.11 -7.44
CA ALA A 439 -27.10 7.86 -7.64
C ALA A 439 -26.32 8.09 -6.33
N GLY A 440 -25.35 7.23 -6.05
CA GLY A 440 -24.54 7.30 -4.83
C GLY A 440 -23.70 8.57 -4.67
N PHE A 441 -23.64 9.44 -5.69
CA PHE A 441 -22.93 10.73 -5.66
C PHE A 441 -23.85 11.94 -5.40
N SER A 442 -25.16 11.78 -5.18
CA SER A 442 -26.09 12.91 -5.04
C SER A 442 -25.68 13.91 -3.93
N HIS A 443 -25.34 13.40 -2.73
CA HIS A 443 -24.74 14.21 -1.67
C HIS A 443 -23.51 14.97 -2.17
N ARG A 444 -22.54 14.25 -2.76
CA ARG A 444 -21.26 14.83 -3.19
C ARG A 444 -21.46 15.88 -4.27
N ALA A 445 -22.45 15.72 -5.14
CA ALA A 445 -22.78 16.72 -6.16
C ALA A 445 -23.23 18.04 -5.51
N TYR A 446 -24.24 18.02 -4.64
CA TYR A 446 -24.65 19.23 -3.91
C TYR A 446 -23.51 19.81 -3.06
N PHE A 447 -22.74 18.94 -2.41
CA PHE A 447 -21.60 19.37 -1.61
C PHE A 447 -20.56 20.13 -2.46
N LEU A 448 -20.20 19.61 -3.64
CA LEU A 448 -19.27 20.27 -4.56
C LEU A 448 -19.85 21.56 -5.16
N ALA A 449 -21.17 21.63 -5.39
CA ALA A 449 -21.83 22.88 -5.75
C ALA A 449 -21.69 23.93 -4.64
N GLY A 450 -21.85 23.52 -3.38
CA GLY A 450 -21.62 24.38 -2.20
C GLY A 450 -20.18 24.88 -2.11
N ILE A 451 -19.19 24.00 -2.35
CA ILE A 451 -17.77 24.37 -2.39
C ILE A 451 -17.48 25.37 -3.52
N ALA A 452 -18.06 25.18 -4.70
CA ALA A 452 -17.91 26.12 -5.81
C ALA A 452 -18.53 27.49 -5.49
N GLY A 453 -19.70 27.52 -4.84
CA GLY A 453 -20.31 28.75 -4.32
C GLY A 453 -19.44 29.45 -3.27
N TYR A 454 -18.90 28.69 -2.32
CA TYR A 454 -18.01 29.21 -1.28
C TYR A 454 -16.75 29.85 -1.86
N ARG A 455 -16.11 29.20 -2.85
CA ARG A 455 -14.93 29.72 -3.56
C ARG A 455 -15.20 31.00 -4.35
N ARG A 456 -16.44 31.20 -4.81
CA ARG A 456 -16.89 32.43 -5.46
C ARG A 456 -17.25 33.55 -4.48
N GLY A 457 -17.34 33.27 -3.18
CA GLY A 457 -17.88 34.19 -2.19
C GLY A 457 -19.41 34.32 -2.22
N ASP A 458 -20.11 33.45 -2.97
CA ASP A 458 -21.57 33.40 -2.99
C ASP A 458 -22.07 32.51 -1.85
N TYR A 459 -22.01 33.07 -0.63
CA TYR A 459 -22.33 32.36 0.59
C TYR A 459 -23.81 31.98 0.71
N THR A 460 -24.71 32.71 0.05
CA THR A 460 -26.14 32.37 0.01
C THR A 460 -26.36 31.11 -0.82
N ALA A 461 -25.85 31.06 -2.05
CA ALA A 461 -25.96 29.86 -2.88
C ALA A 461 -25.23 28.66 -2.24
N ALA A 462 -24.05 28.90 -1.66
CA ALA A 462 -23.28 27.87 -0.97
C ALA A 462 -24.06 27.25 0.20
N LEU A 463 -24.73 28.08 1.02
CA LEU A 463 -25.54 27.60 2.14
C LEU A 463 -26.68 26.70 1.64
N ASP A 464 -27.42 27.13 0.62
CA ASP A 464 -28.50 26.35 0.03
C ASP A 464 -28.02 24.99 -0.48
N ASP A 465 -26.87 24.97 -1.16
CA ASP A 465 -26.27 23.74 -1.69
C ASP A 465 -25.76 22.81 -0.56
N PHE A 466 -25.17 23.34 0.52
CA PHE A 466 -24.78 22.51 1.67
C PHE A 466 -25.99 21.97 2.45
N LEU A 467 -27.10 22.71 2.54
CA LEU A 467 -28.34 22.21 3.13
C LEU A 467 -28.93 21.07 2.28
N ARG A 468 -28.88 21.18 0.95
CA ARG A 468 -29.26 20.07 0.05
C ARG A 468 -28.33 18.87 0.22
N ALA A 469 -27.02 19.09 0.34
CA ALA A 469 -26.06 18.03 0.61
C ALA A 469 -26.40 17.33 1.93
N GLN A 470 -26.64 18.09 3.01
CA GLN A 470 -27.03 17.54 4.31
C GLN A 470 -28.32 16.72 4.24
N ALA A 471 -29.32 17.17 3.47
CA ALA A 471 -30.56 16.45 3.25
C ALA A 471 -30.38 15.16 2.42
N ALA A 472 -29.45 15.16 1.46
CA ALA A 472 -29.10 14.01 0.62
C ALA A 472 -28.12 13.04 1.29
N ALA A 473 -27.59 13.36 2.47
CA ALA A 473 -26.57 12.59 3.16
C ALA A 473 -27.09 11.23 3.66
N SER A 474 -26.43 10.16 3.25
CA SER A 474 -26.71 8.77 3.63
C SER A 474 -25.98 8.34 4.91
N SER A 475 -24.88 9.02 5.26
CA SER A 475 -24.03 8.65 6.41
C SER A 475 -23.81 9.81 7.39
N ALA A 476 -23.35 9.46 8.60
CA ALA A 476 -22.97 10.47 9.60
C ALA A 476 -21.78 11.33 9.13
N PHE A 477 -20.81 10.72 8.43
CA PHE A 477 -19.69 11.39 7.78
C PHE A 477 -20.15 12.43 6.75
N GLU A 478 -21.09 12.08 5.89
CA GLU A 478 -21.64 13.01 4.89
C GLU A 478 -22.42 14.16 5.53
N ARG A 479 -23.18 13.88 6.59
CA ARG A 479 -23.90 14.91 7.36
C ARG A 479 -22.95 15.85 8.10
N SER A 480 -21.87 15.31 8.68
CA SER A 480 -20.87 16.11 9.39
C SER A 480 -20.02 16.94 8.44
N ALA A 481 -19.71 16.44 7.24
CA ALA A 481 -19.08 17.22 6.17
C ALA A 481 -19.92 18.46 5.82
N ALA A 482 -21.20 18.27 5.52
CA ALA A 482 -22.09 19.39 5.21
C ALA A 482 -22.25 20.35 6.40
N GLY A 483 -22.40 19.82 7.62
CA GLY A 483 -22.54 20.62 8.85
C GLY A 483 -21.33 21.51 9.15
N LEU A 484 -20.10 20.99 8.96
CA LEU A 484 -18.88 21.77 9.11
C LEU A 484 -18.87 22.98 8.17
N TRP A 485 -19.22 22.75 6.90
CA TRP A 485 -19.23 23.78 5.87
C TRP A 485 -20.37 24.78 6.01
N ILE A 486 -21.54 24.36 6.51
CA ILE A 486 -22.61 25.29 6.95
C ILE A 486 -22.06 26.27 8.00
N GLY A 487 -21.35 25.77 9.01
CA GLY A 487 -20.70 26.62 10.01
C GLY A 487 -19.66 27.58 9.41
N LYS A 488 -18.83 27.10 8.46
CA LYS A 488 -17.86 27.95 7.74
C LYS A 488 -18.52 29.05 6.90
N VAL A 489 -19.66 28.76 6.26
CA VAL A 489 -20.45 29.76 5.52
C VAL A 489 -20.97 30.85 6.46
N TYR A 490 -21.52 30.47 7.62
CA TYR A 490 -21.97 31.44 8.63
C TYR A 490 -20.83 32.26 9.20
N GLN A 491 -19.67 31.65 9.46
CA GLN A 491 -18.47 32.35 9.90
C GLN A 491 -18.03 33.40 8.85
N ALA A 492 -17.93 33.01 7.58
CA ALA A 492 -17.55 33.90 6.49
C ALA A 492 -18.58 35.03 6.25
N SER A 493 -19.85 34.79 6.58
CA SER A 493 -20.93 35.78 6.53
C SER A 493 -21.01 36.68 7.77
N GLY A 494 -20.07 36.57 8.71
CA GLY A 494 -20.00 37.39 9.93
C GLY A 494 -20.95 36.95 11.06
N ASN A 495 -21.56 35.77 10.97
CA ASN A 495 -22.53 35.27 11.93
C ASN A 495 -21.92 34.20 12.85
N ALA A 496 -21.03 34.64 13.76
CA ALA A 496 -20.22 33.74 14.59
C ALA A 496 -21.04 32.86 15.56
N GLU A 497 -22.14 33.37 16.11
CA GLU A 497 -23.00 32.59 17.03
C GLU A 497 -23.67 31.41 16.33
N VAL A 498 -24.14 31.63 15.09
CA VAL A 498 -24.74 30.57 14.28
C VAL A 498 -23.68 29.59 13.79
N ALA A 499 -22.47 30.07 13.45
CA ALA A 499 -21.34 29.20 13.12
C ALA A 499 -20.99 28.24 14.29
N GLN A 500 -20.88 28.78 15.50
CA GLN A 500 -20.62 27.99 16.72
C GLN A 500 -21.73 26.94 16.96
N SER A 501 -23.00 27.34 16.80
CA SER A 501 -24.13 26.42 16.95
C SER A 501 -24.10 25.29 15.92
N ALA A 502 -23.76 25.58 14.66
CA ALA A 502 -23.64 24.59 13.60
C ALA A 502 -22.50 23.59 13.86
N TRP A 503 -21.34 24.07 14.32
CA TRP A 503 -20.21 23.20 14.67
C TRP A 503 -20.48 22.37 15.92
N GLN A 504 -21.18 22.91 16.92
CA GLN A 504 -21.60 22.14 18.09
C GLN A 504 -22.46 20.95 17.68
N GLN A 505 -23.49 21.18 16.85
CA GLN A 505 -24.34 20.10 16.33
C GLN A 505 -23.52 19.10 15.50
N THR A 506 -22.64 19.60 14.63
CA THR A 506 -21.77 18.77 13.78
C THR A 506 -20.89 17.83 14.62
N SER A 507 -20.33 18.33 15.72
CA SER A 507 -19.42 17.57 16.59
C SER A 507 -20.04 16.33 17.23
N LEU A 508 -21.37 16.21 17.23
CA LEU A 508 -22.11 15.10 17.83
C LEU A 508 -22.52 14.03 16.82
N LEU A 509 -22.41 14.31 15.51
CA LEU A 509 -22.93 13.42 14.46
C LEU A 509 -22.05 12.19 14.23
N ASP A 510 -20.73 12.39 14.24
CA ASP A 510 -19.74 11.34 13.98
C ASP A 510 -18.54 11.54 14.92
N PRO A 511 -18.63 11.12 16.19
CA PRO A 511 -17.77 11.64 17.25
C PRO A 511 -16.27 11.43 17.10
N THR A 512 -15.83 10.48 16.26
CA THR A 512 -14.43 10.19 15.94
C THR A 512 -14.05 10.54 14.51
N GLY A 513 -15.01 10.91 13.66
CA GLY A 513 -14.77 11.26 12.26
C GLY A 513 -14.20 12.65 12.08
N TYR A 514 -13.45 12.83 10.99
CA TYR A 514 -12.68 14.04 10.67
C TYR A 514 -13.48 15.34 10.85
N TYR A 515 -14.67 15.47 10.24
CA TYR A 515 -15.39 16.74 10.25
C TYR A 515 -15.95 17.10 11.63
N SER A 516 -16.33 16.11 12.44
CA SER A 516 -16.78 16.37 13.82
C SER A 516 -15.63 16.80 14.71
N GLU A 517 -14.46 16.16 14.59
CA GLU A 517 -13.25 16.55 15.31
C GLU A 517 -12.76 17.93 14.85
N ARG A 518 -12.79 18.20 13.55
CA ARG A 518 -12.42 19.50 12.99
C ARG A 518 -13.38 20.60 13.45
N ALA A 519 -14.68 20.30 13.55
CA ALA A 519 -15.66 21.22 14.14
C ALA A 519 -15.31 21.56 15.61
N ARG A 520 -14.85 20.59 16.41
CA ARG A 520 -14.38 20.86 17.79
C ARG A 520 -13.15 21.75 17.83
N ASP A 521 -12.19 21.51 16.93
CA ASP A 521 -11.02 22.37 16.80
C ASP A 521 -11.42 23.79 16.39
N LEU A 522 -12.35 23.97 15.43
CA LEU A 522 -12.86 25.29 15.03
C LEU A 522 -13.56 26.04 16.17
N MET A 523 -14.43 25.36 16.94
CA MET A 523 -15.07 25.96 18.13
C MET A 523 -14.04 26.43 19.16
N ALA A 524 -12.95 25.67 19.32
CA ALA A 524 -11.86 25.97 20.26
C ALA A 524 -10.78 26.91 19.68
N ASN A 525 -10.95 27.43 18.46
CA ASN A 525 -9.94 28.20 17.73
C ASN A 525 -8.56 27.49 17.68
N ARG A 526 -8.58 26.18 17.45
CA ARG A 526 -7.41 25.30 17.45
C ARG A 526 -7.03 24.92 16.01
N PRO A 527 -5.76 25.07 15.61
CA PRO A 527 -5.27 24.50 14.35
C PRO A 527 -5.38 22.97 14.34
N PRO A 528 -5.58 22.33 13.16
CA PRO A 528 -5.52 20.88 13.07
C PRO A 528 -4.13 20.39 13.49
N PHE A 529 -4.04 19.15 13.99
CA PHE A 529 -2.80 18.55 14.50
C PHE A 529 -2.13 19.27 15.69
N THR A 530 -2.86 20.10 16.43
CA THR A 530 -2.33 20.70 17.68
C THR A 530 -2.06 19.61 18.74
N PRO A 531 -0.79 19.44 19.18
CA PRO A 531 -0.41 18.43 20.17
C PRO A 531 -0.93 18.78 21.57
N PRO A 532 -1.07 17.78 22.47
CA PRO A 532 -1.40 18.05 23.87
C PRO A 532 -0.23 18.75 24.59
N ALA A 533 -0.53 19.47 25.67
CA ALA A 533 0.47 20.16 26.47
C ALA A 533 1.38 19.19 27.25
N SER A 534 0.82 18.06 27.72
CA SER A 534 1.54 16.97 28.36
C SER A 534 0.92 15.62 27.97
N TYR A 535 1.76 14.60 27.93
CA TYR A 535 1.35 13.23 27.62
C TYR A 535 2.19 12.21 28.39
N ASP A 536 1.65 11.01 28.55
CA ASP A 536 2.29 9.89 29.25
C ASP A 536 2.18 8.63 28.40
N LEU A 537 3.33 8.04 28.04
CA LEU A 537 3.42 6.82 27.23
C LEU A 537 3.53 5.55 28.09
N GLY A 538 3.56 5.70 29.42
CA GLY A 538 3.62 4.60 30.37
C GLY A 538 2.38 3.71 30.29
N ARG A 539 2.59 2.41 30.42
CA ARG A 539 1.55 1.38 30.36
C ARG A 539 1.91 0.22 31.27
N ASP A 540 0.90 -0.33 31.93
CA ASP A 540 1.03 -1.52 32.76
C ASP A 540 0.34 -2.68 32.06
N TRP A 541 1.07 -3.36 31.18
CA TRP A 541 0.53 -4.46 30.39
C TRP A 541 -0.08 -5.57 31.26
N GLN A 542 0.46 -5.79 32.46
CA GLN A 542 -0.06 -6.82 33.34
C GLN A 542 -1.44 -6.43 33.88
N ALA A 543 -1.56 -5.22 34.44
CA ALA A 543 -2.83 -4.70 34.94
C ALA A 543 -3.88 -4.58 33.82
N GLU A 544 -3.47 -4.07 32.66
CA GLU A 544 -4.34 -3.88 31.49
C GLU A 544 -4.86 -5.22 30.95
N LYS A 545 -4.01 -6.26 30.85
CA LYS A 545 -4.45 -7.60 30.44
C LYS A 545 -5.42 -8.22 31.45
N ILE A 546 -5.19 -8.05 32.76
CA ILE A 546 -6.10 -8.54 33.81
C ILE A 546 -7.49 -7.91 33.66
N GLU A 547 -7.55 -6.59 33.45
CA GLU A 547 -8.82 -5.89 33.21
C GLU A 547 -9.49 -6.36 31.90
N ALA A 548 -8.72 -6.47 30.81
CA ALA A 548 -9.21 -6.91 29.52
C ALA A 548 -9.79 -8.33 29.58
N GLU A 549 -9.14 -9.25 30.30
CA GLU A 549 -9.62 -10.62 30.50
C GLU A 549 -10.88 -10.69 31.35
N ALA A 550 -10.96 -9.89 32.43
CA ALA A 550 -12.17 -9.80 33.24
C ALA A 550 -13.36 -9.29 32.41
N TRP A 551 -13.14 -8.24 31.60
CA TRP A 551 -14.13 -7.70 30.68
C TRP A 551 -14.52 -8.71 29.59
N LEU A 552 -13.56 -9.43 28.99
CA LEU A 552 -13.81 -10.45 27.98
C LEU A 552 -14.69 -11.59 28.54
N ARG A 553 -14.38 -12.05 29.76
CA ARG A 553 -15.16 -13.08 30.45
C ARG A 553 -16.59 -12.65 30.69
N GLN A 554 -16.80 -11.40 31.11
CA GLN A 554 -18.13 -10.86 31.32
C GLN A 554 -18.88 -10.66 30.00
N THR A 555 -18.23 -10.09 28.99
CA THR A 555 -18.85 -9.72 27.71
C THR A 555 -19.28 -10.94 26.90
N PHE A 556 -18.46 -12.00 26.90
CA PHE A 556 -18.68 -13.19 26.07
C PHE A 556 -19.01 -14.45 26.88
N ASN A 557 -19.30 -14.32 28.19
CA ASN A 557 -19.59 -15.44 29.09
C ASN A 557 -18.51 -16.53 29.08
N VAL A 558 -17.22 -16.15 29.03
CA VAL A 558 -16.10 -17.09 28.94
C VAL A 558 -15.88 -17.78 30.31
N PRO A 559 -15.92 -19.13 30.40
CA PRO A 559 -15.72 -19.84 31.66
C PRO A 559 -14.36 -19.54 32.31
N THR A 560 -14.31 -19.45 33.64
CA THR A 560 -13.08 -19.12 34.40
C THR A 560 -11.93 -20.10 34.18
N GLY A 561 -12.22 -21.35 33.85
CA GLY A 561 -11.21 -22.37 33.55
C GLY A 561 -10.52 -22.23 32.19
N ILE A 562 -11.02 -21.36 31.30
CA ILE A 562 -10.38 -21.10 30.00
C ILE A 562 -9.21 -20.13 30.22
N ASP A 563 -8.00 -20.59 29.91
CA ASP A 563 -6.78 -19.77 29.96
C ASP A 563 -6.75 -18.78 28.78
N LEU A 564 -6.68 -17.47 29.07
CA LEU A 564 -6.62 -16.41 28.05
C LEU A 564 -5.19 -15.90 27.81
N SER A 565 -4.23 -16.34 28.64
CA SER A 565 -2.85 -15.86 28.64
C SER A 565 -1.94 -16.64 27.68
N SER A 566 -2.34 -17.84 27.29
CA SER A 566 -1.63 -18.67 26.30
C SER A 566 -2.41 -18.77 24.97
N PRO A 567 -1.76 -19.20 23.88
CA PRO A 567 -2.46 -19.46 22.61
C PRO A 567 -3.54 -20.55 22.71
N GLY A 568 -3.53 -21.40 23.74
CA GLY A 568 -4.51 -22.48 23.89
C GLY A 568 -4.54 -23.39 22.65
N GLU A 569 -5.75 -23.68 22.17
CA GLU A 569 -6.01 -24.54 21.00
C GLU A 569 -5.43 -23.99 19.69
N LEU A 570 -5.09 -22.69 19.62
CA LEU A 570 -4.39 -22.13 18.45
C LEU A 570 -3.04 -22.81 18.21
N SER A 571 -2.42 -23.36 19.25
CA SER A 571 -1.15 -24.09 19.14
C SER A 571 -1.26 -25.33 18.24
N ASP A 572 -2.46 -25.88 18.07
CA ASP A 572 -2.74 -27.05 17.26
C ASP A 572 -3.14 -26.69 15.81
N ASP A 573 -3.42 -25.42 15.50
CA ASP A 573 -3.72 -24.99 14.14
C ASP A 573 -2.45 -24.98 13.28
N SER A 574 -2.49 -25.68 12.15
CA SER A 574 -1.33 -25.78 11.26
C SER A 574 -0.84 -24.42 10.74
N ARG A 575 -1.72 -23.43 10.55
CA ARG A 575 -1.33 -22.06 10.14
C ARG A 575 -0.60 -21.35 11.27
N PHE A 576 -1.01 -21.54 12.52
CA PHE A 576 -0.30 -20.98 13.68
C PHE A 576 1.11 -21.58 13.80
N GLN A 577 1.23 -22.91 13.66
CA GLN A 577 2.52 -23.61 13.69
C GLN A 577 3.45 -23.13 12.56
N ARG A 578 2.94 -23.04 11.33
CA ARG A 578 3.72 -22.54 10.18
C ARG A 578 4.09 -21.06 10.34
N GLY A 579 3.14 -20.21 10.72
CA GLY A 579 3.37 -18.78 10.92
C GLY A 579 4.46 -18.52 11.96
N ARG A 580 4.45 -19.27 13.07
CA ARG A 580 5.51 -19.22 14.08
C ARG A 580 6.88 -19.63 13.56
N GLU A 581 6.94 -20.75 12.85
CA GLU A 581 8.19 -21.28 12.31
C GLU A 581 8.77 -20.32 11.26
N LEU A 582 7.95 -19.84 10.32
CA LEU A 582 8.34 -18.85 9.32
C LEU A 582 8.86 -17.56 9.96
N TRP A 583 8.20 -17.07 11.01
CA TRP A 583 8.64 -15.89 11.75
C TRP A 583 10.03 -16.09 12.37
N GLN A 584 10.24 -17.24 13.02
CA GLN A 584 11.53 -17.59 13.62
C GLN A 584 12.66 -17.65 12.58
N LEU A 585 12.35 -18.16 11.39
CA LEU A 585 13.28 -18.24 10.25
C LEU A 585 13.54 -16.90 9.55
N GLY A 586 12.84 -15.82 9.93
CA GLY A 586 12.96 -14.50 9.31
C GLY A 586 12.13 -14.32 8.03
N LEU A 587 11.25 -15.28 7.71
CA LEU A 587 10.32 -15.23 6.58
C LEU A 587 9.05 -14.46 6.98
N TYR A 588 9.22 -13.16 7.26
CA TYR A 588 8.17 -12.33 7.87
C TYR A 588 6.93 -12.14 7.00
N SER A 589 7.09 -12.09 5.68
CA SER A 589 5.95 -11.93 4.77
C SER A 589 5.07 -13.18 4.75
N GLU A 590 5.70 -14.35 4.63
CA GLU A 590 5.03 -15.65 4.62
C GLU A 590 4.38 -15.94 5.98
N ALA A 591 5.08 -15.62 7.08
CA ALA A 591 4.52 -15.71 8.42
C ALA A 591 3.25 -14.84 8.58
N SER A 592 3.31 -13.60 8.09
CA SER A 592 2.18 -12.67 8.14
C SER A 592 0.98 -13.22 7.35
N GLN A 593 1.20 -13.84 6.20
CA GLN A 593 0.12 -14.46 5.42
C GLN A 593 -0.56 -15.64 6.15
N GLU A 594 0.21 -16.50 6.82
CA GLU A 594 -0.35 -17.60 7.63
C GLU A 594 -1.18 -17.08 8.80
N PHE A 595 -0.66 -16.09 9.54
CA PHE A 595 -1.39 -15.49 10.66
C PHE A 595 -2.61 -14.68 10.21
N GLU A 596 -2.56 -13.98 9.08
CA GLU A 596 -3.72 -13.30 8.51
C GLU A 596 -4.80 -14.30 8.07
N SER A 597 -4.41 -15.43 7.46
CA SER A 597 -5.35 -16.51 7.13
C SER A 597 -6.02 -17.08 8.38
N LEU A 598 -5.25 -17.32 9.45
CA LEU A 598 -5.79 -17.76 10.74
C LEU A 598 -6.74 -16.71 11.32
N ARG A 599 -6.31 -15.45 11.43
CA ARG A 599 -7.10 -14.33 11.95
C ARG A 599 -8.43 -14.18 11.22
N LEU A 600 -8.44 -14.31 9.90
CA LEU A 600 -9.68 -14.19 9.11
C LEU A 600 -10.68 -15.31 9.44
N SER A 601 -10.22 -16.51 9.79
CA SER A 601 -11.09 -17.60 10.24
C SER A 601 -11.62 -17.42 11.68
N LEU A 602 -10.98 -16.57 12.49
CA LEU A 602 -11.36 -16.28 13.88
C LEU A 602 -12.30 -15.09 14.03
N GLN A 603 -12.83 -14.51 12.94
CA GLN A 603 -13.68 -13.29 12.99
C GLN A 603 -14.87 -13.37 13.95
N ALA A 604 -15.42 -14.57 14.15
CA ALA A 604 -16.55 -14.81 15.05
C ALA A 604 -16.12 -15.41 16.42
N ASP A 605 -14.82 -15.50 16.67
CA ASP A 605 -14.23 -16.09 17.88
C ASP A 605 -13.42 -15.02 18.65
N PRO A 606 -14.07 -14.30 19.60
CA PRO A 606 -13.40 -13.25 20.37
C PRO A 606 -12.33 -13.79 21.32
N VAL A 607 -12.46 -15.04 21.80
CA VAL A 607 -11.49 -15.64 22.73
C VAL A 607 -10.18 -15.90 22.02
N ASN A 608 -10.23 -16.59 20.87
CA ASN A 608 -9.03 -16.89 20.12
C ASN A 608 -8.49 -15.66 19.36
N SER A 609 -9.35 -14.71 18.98
CA SER A 609 -8.86 -13.40 18.50
C SER A 609 -8.05 -12.68 19.58
N TYR A 610 -8.50 -12.67 20.84
CA TYR A 610 -7.74 -12.08 21.95
C TYR A 610 -6.41 -12.81 22.21
N ARG A 611 -6.42 -14.15 22.28
CA ARG A 611 -5.20 -14.96 22.45
C ARG A 611 -4.19 -14.73 21.32
N LEU A 612 -4.67 -14.71 20.08
CA LEU A 612 -3.83 -14.44 18.91
C LEU A 612 -3.27 -13.01 18.94
N ALA A 613 -4.06 -12.01 19.34
CA ALA A 613 -3.57 -10.64 19.50
C ALA A 613 -2.39 -10.56 20.48
N ASN A 614 -2.50 -11.18 21.65
CA ASN A 614 -1.43 -11.23 22.65
C ASN A 614 -0.17 -11.88 22.10
N PHE A 615 -0.32 -13.06 21.48
CA PHE A 615 0.81 -13.78 20.91
C PHE A 615 1.56 -12.96 19.85
N LEU A 616 0.81 -12.27 18.98
CA LEU A 616 1.38 -11.45 17.92
C LEU A 616 2.04 -10.16 18.44
N LEU A 617 1.54 -9.59 19.54
CA LEU A 617 2.21 -8.46 20.20
C LEU A 617 3.58 -8.85 20.73
N ASP A 618 3.70 -10.03 21.35
CA ASP A 618 4.97 -10.54 21.86
C ASP A 618 5.97 -10.82 20.71
N LEU A 619 5.47 -11.12 19.51
CA LEU A 619 6.29 -11.24 18.30
C LEU A 619 6.60 -9.89 17.62
N ASN A 620 6.08 -8.77 18.08
CA ASN A 620 6.13 -7.48 17.39
C ASN A 620 5.40 -7.46 16.01
N MET A 621 4.40 -8.34 15.83
CA MET A 621 3.53 -8.40 14.66
C MET A 621 2.30 -7.50 14.83
N TYR A 622 2.55 -6.19 14.85
CA TYR A 622 1.57 -5.20 15.29
C TYR A 622 0.31 -5.12 14.43
N ARG A 623 0.43 -5.16 13.09
CA ARG A 623 -0.74 -5.05 12.19
C ARG A 623 -1.79 -6.11 12.50
N THR A 624 -1.39 -7.37 12.47
CA THR A 624 -2.31 -8.49 12.71
C THR A 624 -2.85 -8.46 14.13
N ALA A 625 -2.02 -8.09 15.13
CA ALA A 625 -2.48 -7.89 16.50
C ALA A 625 -3.54 -6.79 16.64
N ILE A 626 -3.35 -5.63 15.99
CA ILE A 626 -4.32 -4.52 15.93
C ILE A 626 -5.65 -5.00 15.34
N LEU A 627 -5.60 -5.80 14.26
CA LEU A 627 -6.79 -6.34 13.60
C LEU A 627 -7.50 -7.39 14.46
N CYS A 628 -6.75 -8.25 15.18
CA CYS A 628 -7.31 -9.18 16.16
C CYS A 628 -8.02 -8.43 17.30
N ALA A 629 -7.38 -7.41 17.89
CA ALA A 629 -7.99 -6.57 18.91
C ALA A 629 -9.27 -5.90 18.39
N ARG A 630 -9.28 -5.44 17.13
CA ARG A 630 -10.49 -4.90 16.50
C ARG A 630 -11.58 -5.97 16.30
N GLN A 631 -11.25 -7.21 15.98
CA GLN A 631 -12.24 -8.29 15.87
C GLN A 631 -12.95 -8.56 17.21
N VAL A 632 -12.21 -8.55 18.32
CA VAL A 632 -12.81 -8.70 19.66
C VAL A 632 -13.84 -7.60 19.93
N LEU A 633 -13.49 -6.35 19.61
CA LEU A 633 -14.38 -5.21 19.81
C LEU A 633 -15.59 -5.23 18.87
N ASN A 634 -15.40 -5.64 17.61
CA ASN A 634 -16.50 -5.85 16.66
C ASN A 634 -17.48 -6.92 17.16
N ALA A 635 -16.96 -8.03 17.70
CA ALA A 635 -17.77 -9.10 18.27
C ALA A 635 -18.57 -8.64 19.50
N ALA A 636 -18.08 -7.63 20.23
CA ALA A 636 -18.80 -6.97 21.32
C ALA A 636 -19.85 -5.94 20.84
N GLY A 637 -19.99 -5.74 19.52
CA GLY A 637 -20.95 -4.79 18.94
C GLY A 637 -20.53 -3.32 19.08
N LEU A 638 -19.25 -3.05 19.32
CA LEU A 638 -18.73 -1.69 19.52
C LEU A 638 -18.35 -1.02 18.19
N ASP A 639 -18.96 0.13 17.91
CA ASP A 639 -18.56 1.01 16.81
C ASP A 639 -17.26 1.79 17.13
N ASP A 640 -16.76 2.59 16.18
CA ASP A 640 -15.48 3.30 16.34
C ASP A 640 -15.41 4.17 17.60
N ALA A 641 -16.46 4.91 17.93
CA ALA A 641 -16.50 5.72 19.13
C ALA A 641 -16.61 4.87 20.40
N ALA A 642 -17.50 3.87 20.41
CA ALA A 642 -17.71 2.99 21.55
C ALA A 642 -16.49 2.12 21.87
N THR A 643 -15.61 1.87 20.90
CA THR A 643 -14.38 1.13 21.19
C THR A 643 -13.43 1.83 22.17
N LEU A 644 -13.54 3.15 22.32
CA LEU A 644 -12.74 3.91 23.29
C LEU A 644 -13.25 3.73 24.74
N THR A 645 -14.41 3.09 24.96
CA THR A 645 -14.94 2.78 26.29
C THR A 645 -14.63 1.36 26.74
N ALA A 646 -14.01 0.54 25.88
CA ALA A 646 -13.50 -0.79 26.26
C ALA A 646 -12.24 -0.64 27.16
N PRO A 647 -11.78 -1.72 27.83
CA PRO A 647 -10.55 -1.69 28.62
C PRO A 647 -9.39 -1.08 27.83
N VAL A 648 -8.60 -0.23 28.49
CA VAL A 648 -7.55 0.58 27.84
C VAL A 648 -6.53 -0.27 27.07
N TYR A 649 -6.34 -1.53 27.47
CA TYR A 649 -5.61 -2.55 26.73
C TYR A 649 -5.89 -2.50 25.22
N PHE A 650 -7.16 -2.52 24.81
CA PHE A 650 -7.51 -2.56 23.39
C PHE A 650 -7.14 -1.26 22.66
N SER A 651 -7.21 -0.13 23.35
CA SER A 651 -6.77 1.17 22.84
C SER A 651 -5.24 1.23 22.70
N HIS A 652 -4.49 0.73 23.69
CA HIS A 652 -3.02 0.65 23.63
C HIS A 652 -2.49 -0.36 22.62
N VAL A 653 -3.25 -1.41 22.30
CA VAL A 653 -2.95 -2.30 21.18
C VAL A 653 -3.26 -1.62 19.86
N ARG A 654 -4.48 -1.09 19.70
CA ARG A 654 -4.89 -0.48 18.43
C ARG A 654 -4.11 0.77 18.09
N PHE A 655 -3.75 1.60 19.06
CA PHE A 655 -3.04 2.86 18.89
C PHE A 655 -1.74 2.83 19.70
N GLY A 656 -0.96 1.77 19.55
CA GLY A 656 0.30 1.59 20.27
C GLY A 656 1.39 2.57 19.85
N THR A 657 2.30 2.83 20.79
CA THR A 657 3.52 3.63 20.61
C THR A 657 4.67 2.72 20.15
N TYR A 658 4.43 1.96 19.08
CA TYR A 658 5.39 0.99 18.54
C TYR A 658 6.61 1.69 17.93
N TYR A 659 7.77 1.04 17.96
CA TYR A 659 9.05 1.60 17.50
C TYR A 659 9.38 2.95 18.18
N ALA A 660 9.02 3.14 19.46
CA ALA A 660 9.23 4.42 20.16
C ALA A 660 10.70 4.86 20.19
N ASP A 661 11.61 3.88 20.25
CA ASP A 661 13.06 4.05 20.16
C ASP A 661 13.53 4.64 18.83
N LEU A 662 12.76 4.48 17.76
CA LEU A 662 13.02 5.09 16.45
C LEU A 662 12.17 6.35 16.22
N VAL A 663 10.88 6.30 16.53
CA VAL A 663 9.90 7.36 16.22
C VAL A 663 10.17 8.61 17.03
N ILE A 664 10.43 8.51 18.34
CA ILE A 664 10.64 9.69 19.19
C ILE A 664 11.86 10.51 18.73
N PRO A 665 13.08 9.93 18.60
CA PRO A 665 14.24 10.70 18.17
C PRO A 665 14.07 11.25 16.75
N ALA A 666 13.55 10.45 15.80
CA ALA A 666 13.36 10.91 14.43
C ALA A 666 12.31 12.04 14.33
N ALA A 667 11.21 11.95 15.09
CA ALA A 667 10.22 13.02 15.16
C ALA A 667 10.83 14.32 15.70
N GLN A 668 11.65 14.24 16.76
CA GLN A 668 12.34 15.39 17.33
C GLN A 668 13.32 16.03 16.34
N GLU A 669 14.10 15.23 15.64
CA GLU A 669 15.07 15.68 14.64
C GLU A 669 14.39 16.48 13.52
N HIS A 670 13.22 16.04 13.07
CA HIS A 670 12.47 16.69 11.98
C HIS A 670 11.42 17.71 12.45
N GLY A 671 11.33 18.01 13.76
CA GLY A 671 10.39 19.00 14.30
C GLY A 671 8.92 18.58 14.29
N PHE A 672 8.63 17.28 14.31
CA PHE A 672 7.27 16.74 14.41
C PHE A 672 6.95 16.22 15.81
N HIS A 673 5.67 16.23 16.19
CA HIS A 673 5.22 15.56 17.41
C HIS A 673 5.10 14.03 17.18
N PRO A 674 5.56 13.16 18.11
CA PRO A 674 5.50 11.71 17.92
C PRO A 674 4.11 11.15 17.59
N PHE A 675 3.03 11.71 18.16
CA PHE A 675 1.65 11.30 17.83
C PHE A 675 1.29 11.49 16.36
N PHE A 676 1.82 12.54 15.74
CA PHE A 676 1.62 12.76 14.31
C PHE A 676 2.36 11.69 13.49
N VAL A 677 3.62 11.41 13.84
CA VAL A 677 4.42 10.37 13.16
C VAL A 677 3.81 8.97 13.32
N TRP A 678 3.38 8.58 14.52
CA TRP A 678 2.66 7.32 14.72
C TRP A 678 1.34 7.28 13.95
N SER A 679 0.63 8.40 13.81
CA SER A 679 -0.59 8.47 13.00
C SER A 679 -0.33 8.25 11.52
N MET A 680 0.80 8.74 11.01
CA MET A 680 1.25 8.47 9.65
C MET A 680 1.64 7.00 9.47
N ILE A 681 2.54 6.46 10.30
CA ILE A 681 2.96 5.05 10.21
C ILE A 681 1.74 4.12 10.31
N ARG A 682 0.82 4.43 11.21
CA ARG A 682 -0.45 3.72 11.34
C ARG A 682 -1.23 3.72 10.02
N GLN A 683 -1.39 4.89 9.39
CA GLN A 683 -2.13 5.01 8.14
C GLN A 683 -1.44 4.28 6.98
N GLU A 684 -0.11 4.29 6.96
CA GLU A 684 0.71 3.72 5.88
C GLU A 684 0.83 2.20 5.95
N SER A 685 1.13 1.65 7.12
CA SER A 685 1.51 0.24 7.27
C SER A 685 0.72 -0.53 8.32
N LEU A 686 0.01 0.16 9.21
CA LEU A 686 -0.42 -0.39 10.50
C LEU A 686 0.77 -1.04 11.25
N PHE A 687 1.95 -0.43 11.14
CA PHE A 687 3.20 -0.86 11.77
C PHE A 687 3.80 -2.18 11.25
N GLU A 688 3.36 -2.65 10.07
CA GLU A 688 3.97 -3.81 9.39
C GLU A 688 5.22 -3.39 8.61
N LYS A 689 6.41 -3.76 9.09
CA LYS A 689 7.68 -3.38 8.44
C LYS A 689 7.93 -4.03 7.08
N SER A 690 7.30 -5.18 6.80
CA SER A 690 7.48 -5.96 5.56
C SER A 690 6.45 -5.65 4.48
N ILE A 691 5.52 -4.71 4.71
CA ILE A 691 4.41 -4.46 3.81
C ILE A 691 4.86 -3.79 2.51
N ARG A 692 4.24 -4.22 1.41
CA ARG A 692 4.44 -3.70 0.05
C ARG A 692 3.10 -3.35 -0.59
N SER A 693 3.00 -2.16 -1.19
CA SER A 693 1.82 -1.78 -1.97
C SER A 693 1.92 -2.27 -3.42
N SER A 694 0.81 -2.21 -4.15
CA SER A 694 0.77 -2.45 -5.61
C SER A 694 1.64 -1.46 -6.39
N ALA A 695 1.82 -0.24 -5.87
CA ALA A 695 2.74 0.77 -6.40
C ALA A 695 4.21 0.54 -5.97
N SER A 696 4.51 -0.63 -5.40
CA SER A 696 5.83 -0.99 -4.86
C SER A 696 6.31 -0.10 -3.70
N ALA A 697 5.42 0.61 -3.01
CA ALA A 697 5.77 1.33 -1.78
C ALA A 697 6.12 0.34 -0.66
N ARG A 698 7.12 0.64 0.17
CA ARG A 698 7.72 -0.32 1.11
C ARG A 698 7.78 0.21 2.54
N GLY A 699 7.62 -0.69 3.50
CA GLY A 699 7.92 -0.46 4.92
C GLY A 699 6.92 0.44 5.66
N LEU A 700 7.33 0.89 6.86
CA LEU A 700 6.47 1.53 7.86
C LEU A 700 5.77 2.81 7.38
N MET A 701 6.43 3.61 6.57
CA MET A 701 5.99 4.89 6.00
C MET A 701 5.80 4.82 4.48
N GLN A 702 5.72 3.60 3.91
CA GLN A 702 5.39 3.33 2.51
C GLN A 702 6.15 4.21 1.50
N ILE A 703 7.47 4.14 1.53
CA ILE A 703 8.32 4.86 0.59
C ILE A 703 8.42 4.08 -0.72
N ILE A 704 8.19 4.75 -1.85
CA ILE A 704 8.42 4.14 -3.18
C ILE A 704 9.93 4.16 -3.52
N PRO A 705 10.44 3.14 -4.24
CA PRO A 705 11.86 3.02 -4.56
C PRO A 705 12.51 4.25 -5.20
N SER A 706 11.81 4.92 -6.13
CA SER A 706 12.32 6.13 -6.78
C SER A 706 12.55 7.27 -5.79
N THR A 707 11.62 7.48 -4.87
CA THR A 707 11.72 8.49 -3.80
C THR A 707 12.83 8.12 -2.82
N GLY A 708 12.95 6.84 -2.47
CA GLY A 708 14.06 6.35 -1.64
C GLY A 708 15.43 6.64 -2.24
N ARG A 709 15.61 6.43 -3.55
CA ARG A 709 16.85 6.78 -4.26
C ARG A 709 17.12 8.29 -4.28
N GLU A 710 16.10 9.12 -4.44
CA GLU A 710 16.24 10.58 -4.38
C GLU A 710 16.72 11.04 -3.00
N ILE A 711 16.11 10.52 -1.93
CA ILE A 711 16.50 10.82 -0.55
C ILE A 711 17.93 10.33 -0.28
N ALA A 712 18.25 9.09 -0.68
CA ALA A 712 19.59 8.54 -0.53
C ALA A 712 20.65 9.40 -1.24
N ALA A 713 20.35 9.92 -2.44
CA ALA A 713 21.25 10.84 -3.14
C ALA A 713 21.45 12.15 -2.38
N ARG A 714 20.38 12.73 -1.81
CA ARG A 714 20.46 13.95 -1.01
C ARG A 714 21.27 13.77 0.27
N LEU A 715 21.15 12.60 0.90
CA LEU A 715 21.89 12.23 2.11
C LEU A 715 23.31 11.71 1.83
N GLY A 716 23.74 11.61 0.57
CA GLY A 716 25.07 11.09 0.21
C GLY A 716 25.24 9.58 0.39
N LEU A 717 24.15 8.81 0.39
CA LEU A 717 24.10 7.37 0.62
C LEU A 717 24.02 6.53 -0.66
N THR A 718 24.20 7.12 -1.84
CA THR A 718 23.96 6.47 -3.14
C THR A 718 24.72 5.16 -3.33
N GLU A 719 25.96 5.06 -2.85
CA GLU A 719 26.78 3.84 -3.02
C GLU A 719 26.39 2.71 -2.08
N SER A 720 25.85 3.03 -0.89
CA SER A 720 25.50 2.06 0.15
C SER A 720 24.02 1.67 0.17
N TYR A 721 23.17 2.42 -0.53
CA TYR A 721 21.72 2.24 -0.52
C TYR A 721 21.23 1.31 -1.63
N THR A 722 20.31 0.43 -1.28
CA THR A 722 19.51 -0.38 -2.20
C THR A 722 18.03 -0.17 -1.91
N ASP A 723 17.16 -0.45 -2.89
CA ASP A 723 15.71 -0.40 -2.64
C ASP A 723 15.29 -1.36 -1.50
N GLY A 724 16.09 -2.41 -1.25
CA GLY A 724 15.95 -3.34 -0.12
C GLY A 724 15.97 -2.67 1.26
N ASP A 725 16.73 -1.59 1.40
CA ASP A 725 16.88 -0.89 2.67
C ASP A 725 15.58 -0.24 3.16
N LEU A 726 14.61 -0.02 2.27
CA LEU A 726 13.29 0.49 2.66
C LEU A 726 12.48 -0.49 3.53
N ASP A 727 12.87 -1.76 3.60
CA ASP A 727 12.24 -2.73 4.53
C ASP A 727 12.80 -2.60 5.97
N ARG A 728 13.84 -1.79 6.18
CA ARG A 728 14.46 -1.56 7.49
C ARG A 728 13.72 -0.44 8.23
N PRO A 729 13.08 -0.70 9.39
CA PRO A 729 12.37 0.32 10.17
C PRO A 729 13.14 1.62 10.37
N LEU A 730 14.43 1.53 10.74
CA LEU A 730 15.30 2.68 10.93
C LEU A 730 15.37 3.56 9.67
N VAL A 731 15.76 2.98 8.54
CA VAL A 731 15.90 3.71 7.26
C VAL A 731 14.55 4.26 6.82
N ASN A 732 13.49 3.46 6.93
CA ASN A 732 12.18 3.82 6.42
C ASN A 732 11.54 5.00 7.17
N ILE A 733 11.64 5.02 8.50
CA ILE A 733 11.15 6.14 9.31
C ILE A 733 11.95 7.41 9.02
N THR A 734 13.29 7.33 8.98
CA THR A 734 14.14 8.48 8.66
C THR A 734 13.83 9.03 7.27
N PHE A 735 13.73 8.17 6.25
CA PHE A 735 13.45 8.60 4.88
C PHE A 735 12.05 9.20 4.75
N GLY A 736 11.05 8.64 5.42
CA GLY A 736 9.69 9.20 5.41
C GLY A 736 9.61 10.59 6.02
N LEU A 737 10.28 10.83 7.16
CA LEU A 737 10.29 12.15 7.77
C LEU A 737 11.14 13.17 7.01
N GLU A 738 12.27 12.75 6.43
CA GLU A 738 13.07 13.59 5.53
C GLU A 738 12.25 14.04 4.32
N TYR A 739 11.53 13.11 3.68
CA TYR A 739 10.65 13.43 2.55
C TYR A 739 9.53 14.38 2.96
N LEU A 740 8.83 14.09 4.07
CA LEU A 740 7.74 14.93 4.56
C LEU A 740 8.20 16.34 4.91
N SER A 741 9.34 16.48 5.60
CA SER A 741 9.94 17.77 5.95
C SER A 741 10.28 18.60 4.70
N THR A 742 10.77 17.92 3.66
CA THR A 742 11.03 18.54 2.35
C THR A 742 9.73 19.05 1.73
N GLN A 743 8.66 18.25 1.71
CA GLN A 743 7.38 18.66 1.14
C GLN A 743 6.74 19.80 1.93
N LEU A 744 6.84 19.77 3.26
CA LEU A 744 6.34 20.82 4.12
C LEU A 744 7.04 22.16 3.83
N SER A 745 8.36 22.13 3.65
CA SER A 745 9.15 23.31 3.27
C SER A 745 8.79 23.80 1.87
N TYR A 746 8.66 22.90 0.90
CA TYR A 746 8.28 23.23 -0.48
C TYR A 746 6.89 23.85 -0.60
N LEU A 747 5.99 23.52 0.33
CA LEU A 747 4.59 23.97 0.33
C LEU A 747 4.32 25.03 1.42
N ASP A 748 5.34 25.84 1.75
CA ASP A 748 5.26 27.00 2.65
C ASP A 748 4.65 26.68 4.03
N GLY A 749 4.95 25.51 4.59
CA GLY A 749 4.43 25.07 5.89
C GLY A 749 2.99 24.60 5.90
N ASN A 750 2.33 24.47 4.73
CA ASN A 750 0.97 23.93 4.65
C ASN A 750 0.99 22.40 4.82
N LEU A 751 0.64 21.92 6.01
CA LEU A 751 0.70 20.50 6.37
C LEU A 751 -0.26 19.63 5.55
N TYR A 752 -1.46 20.12 5.21
CA TYR A 752 -2.39 19.34 4.38
C TYR A 752 -1.85 19.18 2.96
N ALA A 753 -1.23 20.23 2.43
CA ALA A 753 -0.55 20.15 1.15
C ALA A 753 0.66 19.20 1.20
N ALA A 754 1.45 19.23 2.28
CA ALA A 754 2.56 18.30 2.45
C ALA A 754 2.10 16.83 2.51
N LEU A 755 1.02 16.53 3.25
CA LEU A 755 0.42 15.20 3.30
C LEU A 755 -0.16 14.79 1.93
N ALA A 756 -0.80 15.70 1.21
CA ALA A 756 -1.24 15.46 -0.16
C ALA A 756 -0.06 15.20 -1.12
N ALA A 757 1.05 15.92 -0.97
CA ALA A 757 2.27 15.70 -1.75
C ALA A 757 2.92 14.36 -1.42
N TYR A 758 2.84 13.93 -0.16
CA TYR A 758 3.31 12.63 0.29
C TYR A 758 2.55 11.50 -0.42
N ASN A 759 1.22 11.58 -0.48
CA ASN A 759 0.38 10.52 -1.05
C ASN A 759 0.17 10.62 -2.59
N ALA A 760 0.08 11.83 -3.16
CA ALA A 760 -0.25 12.05 -4.58
C ALA A 760 0.83 12.78 -5.38
N GLY A 761 1.98 13.08 -4.78
CA GLY A 761 3.09 13.79 -5.39
C GLY A 761 2.99 15.33 -5.34
N PRO A 762 4.13 16.03 -5.29
CA PRO A 762 4.19 17.48 -5.08
C PRO A 762 3.52 18.31 -6.17
N GLY A 763 3.55 17.85 -7.42
CA GLY A 763 2.91 18.56 -8.54
C GLY A 763 1.40 18.69 -8.35
N ASN A 764 0.73 17.60 -8.00
CA ASN A 764 -0.71 17.60 -7.74
C ASN A 764 -1.07 18.46 -6.52
N ALA A 765 -0.30 18.31 -5.43
CA ALA A 765 -0.50 19.09 -4.22
C ALA A 765 -0.37 20.60 -4.47
N LEU A 766 0.61 21.01 -5.28
CA LEU A 766 0.78 22.41 -5.67
C LEU A 766 -0.39 22.92 -6.50
N GLU A 767 -0.88 22.15 -7.47
CA GLU A 767 -2.06 22.55 -8.26
C GLU A 767 -3.32 22.70 -7.39
N TRP A 768 -3.54 21.80 -6.42
CA TRP A 768 -4.64 21.95 -5.47
C TRP A 768 -4.44 23.13 -4.53
N LYS A 769 -3.20 23.43 -4.13
CA LYS A 769 -2.88 24.57 -3.26
C LYS A 769 -3.21 25.90 -3.94
N LYS A 770 -3.01 26.01 -5.26
CA LYS A 770 -3.42 27.20 -6.03
C LYS A 770 -4.93 27.47 -5.96
N LEU A 771 -5.76 26.44 -5.75
CA LEU A 771 -7.22 26.58 -5.64
C LEU A 771 -7.67 27.02 -4.25
N ALA A 772 -6.83 26.83 -3.23
CA ALA A 772 -7.12 27.10 -1.82
C ALA A 772 -5.82 27.39 -1.04
N PRO A 773 -5.20 28.57 -1.22
CA PRO A 773 -3.86 28.85 -0.70
C PRO A 773 -3.81 28.92 0.83
N ASP A 774 -4.83 29.52 1.45
CA ASP A 774 -4.79 29.93 2.87
C ASP A 774 -5.77 29.16 3.78
N ASP A 775 -6.67 28.36 3.20
CA ASP A 775 -7.71 27.63 3.95
C ASP A 775 -7.49 26.12 3.85
N LEU A 776 -7.03 25.51 4.95
CA LEU A 776 -6.75 24.07 5.03
C LEU A 776 -8.00 23.21 4.82
N ASP A 777 -9.17 23.63 5.31
CA ASP A 777 -10.38 22.84 5.12
C ASP A 777 -10.84 22.93 3.66
N LEU A 778 -10.74 24.12 3.04
CA LEU A 778 -11.02 24.26 1.61
C LEU A 778 -10.02 23.47 0.76
N TYR A 779 -8.73 23.49 1.14
CA TYR A 779 -7.69 22.70 0.50
C TYR A 779 -8.08 21.22 0.46
N LEU A 780 -8.54 20.66 1.58
CA LEU A 780 -9.01 19.27 1.64
C LEU A 780 -10.12 18.99 0.61
N GLU A 781 -11.06 19.91 0.39
CA GLU A 781 -12.18 19.68 -0.51
C GLU A 781 -11.87 19.83 -1.98
N VAL A 782 -10.88 20.66 -2.33
CA VAL A 782 -10.44 20.87 -3.72
C VAL A 782 -9.46 19.80 -4.20
N ILE A 783 -8.96 18.94 -3.30
CA ILE A 783 -8.24 17.72 -3.70
C ILE A 783 -9.17 16.86 -4.56
N ARG A 784 -8.78 16.69 -5.82
CA ARG A 784 -9.62 16.02 -6.83
C ARG A 784 -9.66 14.50 -6.66
N TRP A 785 -8.64 13.92 -6.02
CA TRP A 785 -8.56 12.49 -5.78
C TRP A 785 -9.17 12.11 -4.44
N GLN A 786 -9.84 10.96 -4.36
CA GLN A 786 -10.42 10.50 -3.10
C GLN A 786 -9.36 10.03 -2.11
N GLU A 787 -8.33 9.34 -2.61
CA GLU A 787 -7.29 8.75 -1.77
C GLU A 787 -6.55 9.78 -0.90
N PRO A 788 -6.03 10.92 -1.41
CA PRO A 788 -5.31 11.88 -0.58
C PRO A 788 -6.22 12.61 0.41
N ARG A 789 -7.52 12.77 0.08
CA ARG A 789 -8.52 13.31 1.03
C ARG A 789 -8.69 12.38 2.21
N LEU A 790 -8.96 11.10 1.94
CA LEU A 790 -9.11 10.08 2.97
C LEU A 790 -7.81 9.92 3.77
N TYR A 791 -6.65 10.03 3.13
CA TYR A 791 -5.35 9.96 3.78
C TYR A 791 -5.17 11.04 4.85
N ILE A 792 -5.40 12.31 4.50
CA ILE A 792 -5.33 13.44 5.45
C ILE A 792 -6.35 13.26 6.57
N GLN A 793 -7.59 12.92 6.21
CA GLN A 793 -8.68 12.71 7.17
C GLN A 793 -8.33 11.65 8.21
N ARG A 794 -7.86 10.47 7.76
CA ARG A 794 -7.50 9.36 8.65
C ARG A 794 -6.29 9.65 9.51
N ILE A 795 -5.27 10.36 8.99
CA ILE A 795 -4.12 10.75 9.81
C ILE A 795 -4.56 11.72 10.90
N TYR A 796 -5.47 12.64 10.60
CA TYR A 796 -6.04 13.54 11.61
C TYR A 796 -6.89 12.79 12.64
N GLU A 797 -7.76 11.88 12.21
CA GLU A 797 -8.56 11.02 13.11
C GLU A 797 -7.65 10.19 14.05
N ASN A 798 -6.63 9.54 13.49
CA ASN A 798 -5.62 8.79 14.25
C ASN A 798 -4.91 9.70 15.26
N PHE A 799 -4.50 10.91 14.84
CA PHE A 799 -3.81 11.86 15.70
C PHE A 799 -4.68 12.28 16.89
N VAL A 800 -5.96 12.56 16.63
CA VAL A 800 -6.90 12.92 17.69
C VAL A 800 -7.11 11.75 18.66
N ILE A 801 -7.14 10.51 18.17
CA ILE A 801 -7.24 9.34 19.05
C ILE A 801 -5.97 9.16 19.88
N TYR A 802 -4.77 9.28 19.30
CA TYR A 802 -3.50 9.28 20.05
C TYR A 802 -3.51 10.37 21.13
N ARG A 803 -3.94 11.59 20.79
CA ARG A 803 -4.12 12.67 21.77
C ARG A 803 -5.06 12.24 22.89
N LYS A 804 -6.26 11.74 22.59
CA LYS A 804 -7.24 11.32 23.62
C LYS A 804 -6.73 10.22 24.55
N ILE A 805 -5.96 9.27 24.05
CA ILE A 805 -5.47 8.11 24.84
C ILE A 805 -4.35 8.55 25.80
N TYR A 806 -3.43 9.39 25.31
CA TYR A 806 -2.16 9.64 25.99
C TYR A 806 -2.04 11.04 26.60
N GLU A 807 -2.94 11.98 26.28
CA GLU A 807 -2.99 13.30 26.91
C GLU A 807 -3.22 13.17 28.42
N ARG A 808 -2.57 14.06 29.17
CA ARG A 808 -2.79 14.23 30.60
C ARG A 808 -3.24 15.66 30.85
N THR A 809 -4.34 15.81 31.59
CA THR A 809 -4.70 17.13 32.10
C THR A 809 -3.74 17.48 33.23
N PRO A 810 -3.13 18.67 33.24
CA PRO A 810 -2.24 19.13 34.29
C PRO A 810 -2.82 19.05 35.70
#